data_AF-A0A5C6BU23-F1
#
_entry.id   AF-A0A5C6BU23-F1
#
_cell.length_a   1.000
_cell.length_b   1.000
_cell.length_c   1.000
_cell.angle_alpha   90.00
_cell.angle_beta   90.00
_cell.angle_gamma   90.00
#
_symmetry.space_group_name_H-M   'P 1'
#
loop_
_entity.id
_entity.type
_entity.pdbx_description
1 polymer ?
#
loop_
_entity_poly.entity_id
_entity_poly.type
_entity_poly.pdbx_seq_one_letter_code
_entity_poly.pdbx_strand_id
1 'polypeptide(L)'
;MKILLTLVATLFLTPLATVHAGTGSGQPSPQPNVLVIVTDDQGYGEMSCHGNPVLQTPHLDQLYSESIRFTDFHVAPMCTPTRGQLMTGVDALRNGAMNVSSGRTLLRRSFPTMGDLFAESGWSTGLFGKWHLGDAYPYRPQDRGFQESLWYPSSHIGSVPDTWNNDYFDDTYIRNGTRQSYTGYTTDVLFDEAMQWMKQEAGAERPFLCYLATATAHQPHYVPEQYLAPVQAALEAVADQLPVLEPAAKEQLVRFLAMCVNIDENMGRLEKFLEEQEIRENTVLIFMTDNGSTFGPKYFNAGMRGGKTTLWEGGHRVPCFVRWPGGGLRPAGDVDGLTEVQDLLPTLTDLMDIEVPAATKFDGISLAEVLRGRSEVPDERMLTINYSRMPFKTVRTTLRNPAVPRREGAAVLWKHWRLLHDNELYNLREDPLQQHNVINHHPQVVAKMRSHLNEWWGGVQAHANDFEPSLIGHDAQNPVQLTACEWADVFIDQQSQVRRGERKNGLWHIEVAAAGDYSFTLSRWPQESGLALNDGIGETRVTDGILSSGPAWDVASARIRVGDVERSTHVSAGARSVKFEMPLAAGRTTMQTWLSDGKGQEIGGAYYVTAERLEAASPVTLIFDTDMSGDCDDAGALGLLHALADRGECELLAVVTNRRDLSNASAAAVDAINTYYGRPEIAIGTDKQGPTALQRTSPYAAALRDEFPNDMVADDLAEDAFDTYCRTLTAQPDHSVTICSVGALSNLAELCRRKPDLVRQKVKQLVVMGGEFPTSTRREANIATHPEAAKFVAAHWPGSIVWHGFEVGNVLVTGAGLKQVSRKNPVRRAYELRPHAGRMSIDRGKPSYDQAAALFAVRGADPSHWETITGGQVVINDQGLTTWKKDADGKHTYVKIAGGPEQLAQVIESLMAASPQAVTAVPSKRE
;
A
#
# COMPACT_ATOMS: atom_id res chain seq x y z
N MET A 1 -89.89 -31.47 9.58
CA MET A 1 -90.86 -30.34 9.49
C MET A 1 -90.12 -29.21 8.80
N LYS A 2 -90.37 -28.95 7.51
CA LYS A 2 -91.39 -28.02 6.97
C LYS A 2 -91.27 -26.63 7.62
N ILE A 3 -91.14 -25.46 6.99
CA ILE A 3 -91.29 -24.92 5.62
C ILE A 3 -90.71 -23.47 5.76
N LEU A 4 -89.74 -23.04 4.95
CA LEU A 4 -89.88 -22.23 3.71
C LEU A 4 -90.36 -20.78 3.93
N LEU A 5 -89.59 -19.78 3.46
CA LEU A 5 -90.07 -18.63 2.69
C LEU A 5 -88.87 -17.89 2.04
N THR A 6 -88.55 -18.17 0.77
CA THR A 6 -88.91 -17.40 -0.46
C THR A 6 -88.07 -16.12 -0.62
N LEU A 7 -86.95 -16.12 -1.37
CA LEU A 7 -86.77 -15.98 -2.84
C LEU A 7 -86.93 -14.54 -3.36
N VAL A 8 -85.80 -13.87 -3.64
CA VAL A 8 -85.59 -13.02 -4.83
C VAL A 8 -84.15 -13.19 -5.29
N ALA A 9 -83.99 -13.60 -6.55
CA ALA A 9 -82.73 -13.79 -7.24
C ALA A 9 -82.27 -12.49 -7.90
N THR A 10 -80.98 -12.16 -7.81
CA THR A 10 -80.31 -11.29 -8.79
C THR A 10 -78.85 -11.74 -8.88
N LEU A 11 -78.49 -12.33 -10.03
CA LEU A 11 -77.10 -12.58 -10.41
C LEU A 11 -76.38 -11.24 -10.55
N PHE A 12 -75.30 -11.05 -9.79
CA PHE A 12 -74.23 -10.11 -10.14
C PHE A 12 -72.96 -10.91 -10.44
N LEU A 13 -72.44 -10.75 -11.66
CA LEU A 13 -71.09 -11.16 -12.03
C LEU A 13 -70.09 -10.47 -11.10
N THR A 14 -69.34 -11.25 -10.33
CA THR A 14 -68.16 -10.77 -9.59
C THR A 14 -66.99 -10.60 -10.57
N PRO A 15 -66.33 -9.43 -10.60
CA PRO A 15 -65.15 -9.21 -11.42
C PRO A 15 -63.95 -9.93 -10.81
N LEU A 16 -63.12 -10.53 -11.67
CA LEU A 16 -61.77 -11.00 -11.35
C LEU A 16 -60.98 -9.82 -10.77
N ALA A 17 -60.70 -9.85 -9.46
CA ALA A 17 -59.71 -8.98 -8.85
C ALA A 17 -58.32 -9.53 -9.18
N THR A 18 -57.62 -8.85 -10.07
CA THR A 18 -56.18 -9.00 -10.28
C THR A 18 -55.46 -8.69 -8.97
N VAL A 19 -54.88 -9.72 -8.36
CA VAL A 19 -53.91 -9.60 -7.28
C VAL A 19 -52.69 -8.88 -7.86
N HIS A 20 -52.63 -7.56 -7.68
CA HIS A 20 -51.38 -6.84 -7.80
C HIS A 20 -50.54 -7.27 -6.60
N ALA A 21 -49.65 -8.25 -6.84
CA ALA A 21 -48.49 -8.45 -5.99
C ALA A 21 -47.70 -7.14 -6.05
N GLY A 22 -47.91 -6.28 -5.06
CA GLY A 22 -47.03 -5.15 -4.81
C GLY A 22 -45.66 -5.73 -4.53
N THR A 23 -44.79 -5.70 -5.54
CA THR A 23 -43.34 -5.69 -5.34
C THR A 23 -43.03 -4.38 -4.61
N GLY A 24 -43.23 -4.39 -3.29
CA GLY A 24 -42.56 -3.44 -2.43
C GLY A 24 -41.08 -3.70 -2.64
N SER A 25 -40.45 -2.88 -3.49
CA SER A 25 -39.02 -2.64 -3.41
C SER A 25 -38.77 -2.16 -1.99
N GLY A 26 -38.40 -3.10 -1.10
CA GLY A 26 -37.88 -2.74 0.20
C GLY A 26 -36.75 -1.75 -0.07
N GLN A 27 -36.90 -0.53 0.44
CA GLN A 27 -35.78 0.39 0.52
C GLN A 27 -34.62 -0.40 1.14
N PRO A 28 -33.45 -0.49 0.48
CA PRO A 28 -32.29 -1.12 1.11
C PRO A 28 -32.12 -0.48 2.49
N SER A 29 -32.00 -1.31 3.53
CA SER A 29 -31.68 -0.80 4.85
C SER A 29 -30.44 0.08 4.72
N PRO A 30 -30.43 1.32 5.26
CA PRO A 30 -29.28 2.20 5.11
C PRO A 30 -28.03 1.47 5.60
N GLN A 31 -26.97 1.51 4.79
CA GLN A 31 -25.69 0.91 5.14
C GLN A 31 -25.21 1.49 6.48
N PRO A 32 -24.70 0.66 7.41
CA PRO A 32 -24.28 1.13 8.72
C PRO A 32 -22.95 1.89 8.67
N ASN A 33 -22.78 2.78 9.64
CA ASN A 33 -21.50 3.43 9.90
C ASN A 33 -20.59 2.51 10.73
N VAL A 34 -19.29 2.68 10.58
CA VAL A 34 -18.26 1.96 11.33
C VAL A 34 -17.35 2.96 12.01
N LEU A 35 -17.20 2.85 13.33
CA LEU A 35 -16.32 3.66 14.15
C LEU A 35 -15.37 2.74 14.91
N VAL A 36 -14.09 2.78 14.58
CA VAL A 36 -13.03 2.02 15.23
C VAL A 36 -12.17 2.98 16.04
N ILE A 37 -12.17 2.81 17.35
CA ILE A 37 -11.44 3.65 18.31
C ILE A 37 -10.30 2.84 18.89
N VAL A 38 -9.08 3.37 18.79
CA VAL A 38 -7.88 2.70 19.29
C VAL A 38 -7.07 3.65 20.17
N THR A 39 -6.88 3.30 21.43
CA THR A 39 -6.01 4.04 22.33
C THR A 39 -4.58 3.50 22.31
N ASP A 40 -3.61 4.39 22.51
CA ASP A 40 -2.16 4.08 22.45
C ASP A 40 -1.61 3.85 23.86
N ASP A 41 -0.98 2.70 24.10
CA ASP A 41 -0.31 2.32 25.37
C ASP A 41 -1.17 2.22 26.65
N GLN A 42 -2.46 2.50 26.57
CA GLN A 42 -3.42 2.11 27.60
C GLN A 42 -3.55 0.58 27.58
N GLY A 43 -3.35 -0.08 28.72
CA GLY A 43 -3.51 -1.53 28.81
C GLY A 43 -4.89 -1.94 29.30
N TYR A 44 -5.03 -3.24 29.57
CA TYR A 44 -6.26 -3.82 30.10
C TYR A 44 -6.61 -3.31 31.49
N GLY A 45 -5.62 -2.98 32.31
CA GLY A 45 -5.83 -2.59 33.71
C GLY A 45 -6.26 -1.13 33.88
N GLU A 46 -6.14 -0.30 32.85
CA GLU A 46 -6.37 1.14 32.93
C GLU A 46 -7.84 1.55 32.69
N MET A 47 -8.80 0.79 33.22
CA MET A 47 -10.25 1.05 33.15
C MET A 47 -10.92 0.63 34.47
N SER A 48 -11.88 1.40 34.98
CA SER A 48 -12.56 1.06 36.25
C SER A 48 -13.40 -0.22 36.13
N CYS A 49 -14.02 -0.49 34.98
CA CYS A 49 -14.73 -1.75 34.71
C CYS A 49 -13.84 -3.01 34.82
N HIS A 50 -12.51 -2.86 34.76
CA HIS A 50 -11.54 -3.94 34.95
C HIS A 50 -10.91 -3.96 36.36
N GLY A 51 -11.48 -3.20 37.29
CA GLY A 51 -11.08 -3.19 38.69
C GLY A 51 -9.91 -2.27 39.01
N ASN A 52 -9.61 -1.29 38.16
CA ASN A 52 -8.59 -0.29 38.46
C ASN A 52 -8.90 0.43 39.79
N PRO A 53 -7.95 0.50 40.75
CA PRO A 53 -8.21 1.07 42.07
C PRO A 53 -8.15 2.61 42.13
N VAL A 54 -7.69 3.29 41.07
CA VAL A 54 -7.49 4.76 41.05
C VAL A 54 -8.39 5.43 40.01
N LEU A 55 -8.37 4.93 38.78
CA LEU A 55 -9.14 5.51 37.68
C LEU A 55 -10.63 5.36 37.91
N GLN A 56 -11.36 6.37 37.47
CA GLN A 56 -12.81 6.33 37.28
C GLN A 56 -13.04 6.65 35.81
N THR A 57 -13.56 5.68 35.06
CA THR A 57 -13.83 5.80 33.63
C THR A 57 -15.31 5.54 33.35
N PRO A 58 -16.23 6.39 33.85
CA PRO A 58 -17.67 6.14 33.78
C PRO A 58 -18.19 5.97 32.34
N HIS A 59 -17.60 6.64 31.35
CA HIS A 59 -18.06 6.55 29.97
C HIS A 59 -17.61 5.24 29.30
N LEU A 60 -16.38 4.81 29.55
CA LEU A 60 -15.91 3.48 29.16
C LEU A 60 -16.63 2.36 29.92
N ASP A 61 -17.01 2.58 31.19
CA ASP A 61 -17.80 1.63 31.98
C ASP A 61 -19.21 1.47 31.41
N GLN A 62 -19.82 2.58 30.95
CA GLN A 62 -21.10 2.54 30.24
C GLN A 62 -20.94 1.75 28.93
N LEU A 63 -19.94 2.09 28.11
CA LEU A 63 -19.67 1.36 26.85
C LEU A 63 -19.44 -0.13 27.13
N TYR A 64 -18.65 -0.48 28.14
CA TYR A 64 -18.43 -1.86 28.59
C TYR A 64 -19.75 -2.57 28.86
N SER A 65 -20.66 -1.95 29.62
CA SER A 65 -21.94 -2.55 30.02
C SER A 65 -22.90 -2.79 28.84
N GLU A 66 -22.79 -1.99 27.78
CA GLU A 66 -23.64 -2.03 26.60
C GLU A 66 -23.03 -2.83 25.43
N SER A 67 -21.80 -3.30 25.59
CA SER A 67 -21.05 -3.97 24.52
C SER A 67 -21.02 -5.49 24.64
N ILE A 68 -20.79 -6.14 23.50
CA ILE A 68 -20.18 -7.46 23.45
C ILE A 68 -18.69 -7.30 23.76
N ARG A 69 -18.13 -8.12 24.64
CA ARG A 69 -16.77 -7.99 25.14
C ARG A 69 -15.98 -9.26 24.90
N PHE A 70 -14.90 -9.16 24.14
CA PHE A 70 -13.99 -10.30 23.98
C PHE A 70 -13.08 -10.40 25.19
N THR A 71 -13.20 -11.50 25.95
CA THR A 71 -12.49 -11.65 27.22
C THR A 71 -11.04 -12.13 27.03
N ASP A 72 -10.74 -12.86 25.96
CA ASP A 72 -9.39 -13.35 25.58
C ASP A 72 -8.99 -12.83 24.18
N PHE A 73 -8.99 -11.50 24.04
CA PHE A 73 -8.62 -10.78 22.81
C PHE A 73 -7.16 -10.34 22.82
N HIS A 74 -6.47 -10.59 21.70
CA HIS A 74 -5.04 -10.40 21.60
C HIS A 74 -4.60 -9.49 20.44
N VAL A 75 -3.46 -8.86 20.64
CA VAL A 75 -2.78 -7.96 19.69
C VAL A 75 -1.28 -8.31 19.65
N ALA A 76 -0.52 -7.71 18.74
CA ALA A 76 0.91 -7.65 18.94
C ALA A 76 1.23 -6.74 20.15
N PRO A 77 2.27 -7.02 20.96
CA PRO A 77 2.57 -6.20 22.13
C PRO A 77 3.33 -4.91 21.75
N MET A 78 2.96 -4.28 20.64
CA MET A 78 3.54 -3.07 20.08
C MET A 78 2.60 -2.44 19.02
N CYS A 79 2.55 -1.11 18.98
CA CYS A 79 1.63 -0.34 18.14
C CYS A 79 1.65 -0.67 16.64
N THR A 80 2.78 -0.54 15.94
CA THR A 80 2.86 -0.80 14.48
C THR A 80 2.36 -2.19 14.05
N PRO A 81 2.84 -3.32 14.63
CA PRO A 81 2.35 -4.63 14.23
C PRO A 81 0.85 -4.81 14.48
N THR A 82 0.32 -4.30 15.60
CA THR A 82 -1.14 -4.32 15.85
C THR A 82 -1.91 -3.53 14.81
N ARG A 83 -1.45 -2.31 14.49
CA ARG A 83 -2.10 -1.43 13.51
C ARG A 83 -2.06 -2.02 12.11
N GLY A 84 -0.95 -2.64 11.72
CA GLY A 84 -0.84 -3.36 10.44
C GLY A 84 -1.82 -4.53 10.37
N GLN A 85 -1.90 -5.35 11.44
CA GLN A 85 -2.84 -6.47 11.54
C GLN A 85 -4.30 -6.00 11.51
N LEU A 86 -4.64 -4.91 12.22
CA LEU A 86 -5.97 -4.31 12.20
C LEU A 86 -6.35 -3.85 10.80
N MET A 87 -5.44 -3.14 10.13
CA MET A 87 -5.71 -2.56 8.82
C MET A 87 -5.80 -3.60 7.73
N THR A 88 -5.18 -4.77 7.86
CA THR A 88 -5.08 -5.74 6.75
C THR A 88 -5.73 -7.09 7.04
N GLY A 89 -6.05 -7.41 8.29
CA GLY A 89 -6.48 -8.76 8.69
C GLY A 89 -5.38 -9.83 8.48
N VAL A 90 -4.12 -9.41 8.36
CA VAL A 90 -2.96 -10.24 8.00
C VAL A 90 -1.86 -10.08 9.05
N ASP A 91 -1.16 -11.16 9.37
CA ASP A 91 -0.07 -11.22 10.35
C ASP A 91 1.03 -10.17 10.09
N ALA A 92 1.60 -9.60 11.16
CA ALA A 92 2.59 -8.53 11.07
C ALA A 92 3.87 -8.89 10.28
N LEU A 93 4.34 -10.14 10.34
CA LEU A 93 5.51 -10.58 9.56
C LEU A 93 5.14 -10.81 8.08
N ARG A 94 3.86 -11.03 7.79
CA ARG A 94 3.35 -11.20 6.43
C ARG A 94 2.95 -9.88 5.78
N ASN A 95 2.42 -8.91 6.54
CA ASN A 95 2.10 -7.57 6.05
C ASN A 95 3.31 -6.60 6.10
N GLY A 96 4.40 -6.95 6.79
CA GLY A 96 5.66 -6.21 6.81
C GLY A 96 5.77 -5.10 7.87
N ALA A 97 4.65 -4.63 8.43
CA ALA A 97 4.62 -3.64 9.49
C ALA A 97 4.91 -4.32 10.83
N MET A 98 6.20 -4.47 11.19
CA MET A 98 6.62 -5.38 12.26
C MET A 98 7.38 -4.71 13.42
N ASN A 99 7.70 -3.41 13.31
CA ASN A 99 8.41 -2.64 14.33
C ASN A 99 7.99 -1.16 14.29
N VAL A 100 8.18 -0.43 15.39
CA VAL A 100 7.86 1.00 15.48
C VAL A 100 8.78 1.92 14.68
N SER A 101 9.95 1.42 14.27
CA SER A 101 11.01 2.15 13.59
C SER A 101 11.98 1.13 12.97
N SER A 102 13.19 1.57 12.64
CA SER A 102 14.29 0.74 12.15
C SER A 102 14.05 0.13 10.76
N GLY A 103 13.36 0.87 9.88
CA GLY A 103 13.05 0.46 8.50
C GLY A 103 11.98 -0.63 8.38
N ARG A 104 11.24 -0.92 9.45
CA ARG A 104 10.30 -2.06 9.54
C ARG A 104 8.88 -1.62 9.92
N THR A 105 8.57 -0.37 9.61
CA THR A 105 7.29 0.32 9.90
C THR A 105 6.31 0.21 8.74
N LEU A 106 6.82 0.20 7.51
CA LEU A 106 6.05 0.39 6.29
C LEU A 106 5.17 -0.83 5.99
N LEU A 107 3.86 -0.59 5.83
CA LEU A 107 2.91 -1.63 5.48
C LEU A 107 3.03 -2.00 4.00
N ARG A 108 3.22 -3.29 3.70
CA ARG A 108 3.28 -3.82 2.33
C ARG A 108 2.15 -3.30 1.46
N ARG A 109 2.51 -2.81 0.28
CA ARG A 109 1.59 -2.19 -0.68
C ARG A 109 0.60 -3.18 -1.31
N SER A 110 0.96 -4.47 -1.33
CA SER A 110 0.14 -5.52 -1.95
C SER A 110 -1.08 -5.93 -1.14
N PHE A 111 -1.19 -5.51 0.12
CA PHE A 111 -2.37 -5.78 0.94
C PHE A 111 -3.28 -4.55 0.94
N PRO A 112 -4.56 -4.71 0.53
CA PRO A 112 -5.54 -3.66 0.73
C PRO A 112 -5.75 -3.46 2.22
N THR A 113 -5.93 -2.20 2.61
CA THR A 113 -6.27 -1.83 3.97
C THR A 113 -7.80 -1.81 4.17
N MET A 114 -8.23 -1.71 5.42
CA MET A 114 -9.61 -1.43 5.78
C MET A 114 -10.13 -0.16 5.08
N GLY A 115 -9.30 0.88 4.99
CA GLY A 115 -9.63 2.09 4.23
C GLY A 115 -9.91 1.77 2.76
N ASP A 116 -9.01 1.02 2.10
CA ASP A 116 -9.16 0.66 0.68
C ASP A 116 -10.45 -0.13 0.44
N LEU A 117 -10.71 -1.17 1.23
CA LEU A 117 -11.88 -2.04 1.05
C LEU A 117 -13.21 -1.30 1.28
N PHE A 118 -13.28 -0.41 2.28
CA PHE A 118 -14.47 0.38 2.56
C PHE A 118 -14.69 1.47 1.50
N ALA A 119 -13.63 2.17 1.10
CA ALA A 119 -13.69 3.19 0.07
C ALA A 119 -14.14 2.61 -1.28
N GLU A 120 -13.57 1.47 -1.69
CA GLU A 120 -13.97 0.75 -2.91
C GLU A 120 -15.43 0.26 -2.86
N SER A 121 -15.96 0.02 -1.67
CA SER A 121 -17.35 -0.41 -1.43
C SER A 121 -18.34 0.75 -1.28
N GLY A 122 -17.88 2.00 -1.36
CA GLY A 122 -18.74 3.19 -1.35
C GLY A 122 -18.90 3.90 0.00
N TRP A 123 -18.15 3.50 1.03
CA TRP A 123 -18.11 4.24 2.29
C TRP A 123 -17.19 5.46 2.17
N SER A 124 -17.57 6.54 2.85
CA SER A 124 -16.63 7.62 3.16
C SER A 124 -15.63 7.13 4.21
N THR A 125 -14.34 7.41 4.06
CA THR A 125 -13.29 6.90 4.96
C THR A 125 -12.49 8.03 5.60
N GLY A 126 -12.45 8.06 6.92
CA GLY A 126 -11.80 9.09 7.73
C GLY A 126 -10.82 8.50 8.73
N LEU A 127 -9.61 9.05 8.79
CA LEU A 127 -8.62 8.74 9.81
C LEU A 127 -8.29 9.97 10.66
N PHE A 128 -8.37 9.82 11.98
CA PHE A 128 -8.05 10.89 12.93
C PHE A 128 -7.06 10.38 13.99
N GLY A 129 -5.82 10.85 13.91
CA GLY A 129 -4.75 10.60 14.86
C GLY A 129 -3.65 9.67 14.36
N LYS A 130 -3.26 8.68 15.16
CA LYS A 130 -2.08 7.86 14.91
C LYS A 130 -2.26 6.89 13.74
N TRP A 131 -1.44 7.04 12.70
CA TRP A 131 -1.37 6.07 11.59
C TRP A 131 -0.29 5.01 11.82
N HIS A 132 0.97 5.43 11.84
CA HIS A 132 2.15 4.62 12.15
C HIS A 132 2.41 3.40 11.25
N LEU A 133 2.03 3.50 9.96
CA LEU A 133 2.23 2.47 8.93
C LEU A 133 2.98 2.99 7.68
N GLY A 134 3.66 4.13 7.85
CA GLY A 134 4.43 4.85 6.84
C GLY A 134 3.97 6.30 6.67
N ASP A 135 4.91 7.19 6.40
CA ASP A 135 4.71 8.66 6.37
C ASP A 135 5.02 9.30 5.00
N ALA A 136 5.51 8.51 4.05
CA ALA A 136 5.74 8.88 2.66
C ALA A 136 4.87 8.06 1.71
N TYR A 137 4.59 8.61 0.53
CA TYR A 137 3.88 7.93 -0.55
C TYR A 137 4.59 6.61 -0.92
N PRO A 138 3.86 5.52 -1.17
CA PRO A 138 2.40 5.38 -1.16
C PRO A 138 1.84 4.83 0.16
N TYR A 139 2.47 5.11 1.31
CA TYR A 139 2.13 4.52 2.60
C TYR A 139 1.29 5.43 3.52
N ARG A 140 1.01 6.67 3.12
CA ARG A 140 0.26 7.64 3.94
C ARG A 140 -1.22 7.25 4.01
N PRO A 141 -1.99 7.69 5.02
CA PRO A 141 -3.42 7.37 5.11
C PRO A 141 -4.20 7.61 3.82
N GLN A 142 -3.98 8.76 3.18
CA GLN A 142 -4.67 9.13 1.94
C GLN A 142 -4.26 8.31 0.71
N ASP A 143 -3.13 7.60 0.79
CA ASP A 143 -2.71 6.65 -0.25
C ASP A 143 -3.24 5.23 0.04
N ARG A 144 -3.77 5.01 1.25
CA ARG A 144 -4.23 3.73 1.78
C ARG A 144 -5.72 3.79 2.13
N GLY A 145 -6.47 4.41 1.23
CA GLY A 145 -7.93 4.37 1.22
C GLY A 145 -8.63 5.25 2.25
N PHE A 146 -7.94 6.13 2.98
CA PHE A 146 -8.58 7.14 3.84
C PHE A 146 -8.74 8.49 3.11
N GLN A 147 -9.95 8.79 2.65
CA GLN A 147 -10.23 9.97 1.83
C GLN A 147 -10.13 11.27 2.63
N GLU A 148 -10.48 11.23 3.92
CA GLU A 148 -10.17 12.27 4.89
C GLU A 148 -9.13 11.73 5.88
N SER A 149 -8.13 12.55 6.17
CA SER A 149 -7.09 12.20 7.14
C SER A 149 -6.62 13.43 7.90
N LEU A 150 -6.56 13.33 9.23
CA LEU A 150 -5.88 14.26 10.12
C LEU A 150 -4.97 13.45 11.04
N TRP A 151 -3.67 13.53 10.86
CA TRP A 151 -2.72 12.61 11.50
C TRP A 151 -1.35 13.24 11.72
N TYR A 152 -0.49 12.56 12.47
CA TYR A 152 0.92 12.92 12.62
C TYR A 152 1.81 11.74 12.20
N PRO A 153 3.02 12.02 11.68
CA PRO A 153 3.86 10.97 11.13
C PRO A 153 4.56 10.14 12.23
N SER A 154 4.98 8.93 11.85
CA SER A 154 5.60 7.94 12.72
C SER A 154 4.79 7.60 13.99
N SER A 155 5.47 7.40 15.12
CA SER A 155 5.01 6.60 16.25
C SER A 155 4.33 7.36 17.37
N HIS A 156 4.58 8.66 17.51
CA HIS A 156 4.05 9.52 18.57
C HIS A 156 4.32 10.99 18.23
N ILE A 157 3.65 11.88 18.96
CA ILE A 157 3.98 13.32 18.97
C ILE A 157 5.42 13.51 19.46
N GLY A 158 6.20 14.28 18.71
CA GLY A 158 7.64 14.45 18.94
C GLY A 158 8.53 13.36 18.33
N SER A 159 7.98 12.52 17.46
CA SER A 159 8.78 11.62 16.61
C SER A 159 9.60 12.41 15.57
N VAL A 160 10.65 11.80 15.01
CA VAL A 160 11.58 12.48 14.08
C VAL A 160 10.88 13.20 12.91
N PRO A 161 9.94 12.58 12.16
CA PRO A 161 9.24 13.26 11.06
C PRO A 161 8.14 14.23 11.51
N ASP A 162 7.77 14.24 12.80
CA ASP A 162 6.75 15.14 13.33
C ASP A 162 7.21 16.61 13.27
N THR A 163 6.27 17.56 13.41
CA THR A 163 6.62 18.98 13.48
C THR A 163 7.57 19.21 14.66
N TRP A 164 8.65 19.94 14.42
CA TRP A 164 9.66 20.19 15.44
C TRP A 164 9.06 20.89 16.67
N ASN A 165 9.26 20.31 17.86
CA ASN A 165 8.74 20.77 19.15
C ASN A 165 7.22 20.69 19.34
N ASN A 166 6.47 19.90 18.57
CA ASN A 166 5.10 19.54 18.97
C ASN A 166 5.14 18.93 20.40
N ASP A 167 4.16 19.30 21.24
CA ASP A 167 4.14 19.01 22.67
C ASP A 167 2.76 18.59 23.21
N TYR A 168 1.85 18.16 22.33
CA TYR A 168 0.44 17.87 22.54
C TYR A 168 -0.50 19.09 22.57
N PHE A 169 0.01 20.32 22.60
CA PHE A 169 -0.78 21.54 22.72
C PHE A 169 -0.51 22.50 21.57
N ASP A 170 -1.60 22.99 20.97
CA ASP A 170 -1.53 23.94 19.85
C ASP A 170 -0.63 23.46 18.70
N ASP A 171 -0.66 22.14 18.48
CA ASP A 171 0.25 21.39 17.63
C ASP A 171 -0.09 21.51 16.14
N THR A 172 0.85 21.08 15.30
CA THR A 172 0.68 20.97 13.85
C THR A 172 0.61 19.52 13.40
N TYR A 173 -0.47 19.19 12.69
CA TYR A 173 -0.76 17.86 12.13
C TYR A 173 -0.82 17.89 10.59
N ILE A 174 -0.88 16.73 9.96
CA ILE A 174 -1.05 16.56 8.52
C ILE A 174 -2.53 16.32 8.23
N ARG A 175 -3.17 17.22 7.47
CA ARG A 175 -4.50 17.02 6.89
C ARG A 175 -4.39 16.77 5.39
N ASN A 176 -4.81 15.60 4.91
CA ASN A 176 -4.77 15.22 3.48
C ASN A 176 -3.44 15.59 2.79
N GLY A 177 -2.33 15.29 3.46
CA GLY A 177 -0.97 15.55 2.95
C GLY A 177 -0.40 16.95 3.23
N THR A 178 -1.16 17.87 3.85
CA THR A 178 -0.71 19.24 4.14
C THR A 178 -0.62 19.49 5.65
N ARG A 179 0.46 20.11 6.12
CA ARG A 179 0.60 20.49 7.53
C ARG A 179 -0.33 21.66 7.89
N GLN A 180 -1.05 21.55 9.00
CA GLN A 180 -1.99 22.53 9.52
C GLN A 180 -1.90 22.58 11.05
N SER A 181 -1.92 23.79 11.61
CA SER A 181 -1.89 24.01 13.06
C SER A 181 -3.31 24.04 13.64
N TYR A 182 -3.47 23.47 14.82
CA TYR A 182 -4.72 23.41 15.56
C TYR A 182 -4.52 24.04 16.94
N THR A 183 -5.60 24.43 17.61
CA THR A 183 -5.55 24.97 18.97
C THR A 183 -6.23 23.99 19.92
N GLY A 184 -5.61 23.75 21.07
CA GLY A 184 -6.11 22.82 22.10
C GLY A 184 -5.23 21.59 22.28
N TYR A 185 -5.72 20.67 23.11
CA TYR A 185 -5.02 19.43 23.44
C TYR A 185 -5.27 18.37 22.36
N THR A 186 -4.23 17.64 21.98
CA THR A 186 -4.24 16.71 20.83
C THR A 186 -5.43 15.76 20.82
N THR A 187 -5.71 15.07 21.94
CA THR A 187 -6.84 14.13 21.98
C THR A 187 -8.17 14.84 21.69
N ASP A 188 -8.39 16.01 22.28
CA ASP A 188 -9.63 16.76 22.12
C ASP A 188 -9.81 17.22 20.67
N VAL A 189 -8.73 17.73 20.04
CA VAL A 189 -8.72 18.13 18.63
C VAL A 189 -9.08 16.95 17.71
N LEU A 190 -8.48 15.78 17.95
CA LEU A 190 -8.74 14.59 17.12
C LEU A 190 -10.20 14.13 17.22
N PHE A 191 -10.77 14.13 18.44
CA PHE A 191 -12.19 13.82 18.64
C PHE A 191 -13.11 14.86 17.99
N ASP A 192 -12.81 16.14 18.13
CA ASP A 192 -13.62 17.23 17.57
C ASP A 192 -13.65 17.20 16.04
N GLU A 193 -12.50 17.00 15.41
CA GLU A 193 -12.41 16.89 13.95
C GLU A 193 -13.10 15.62 13.43
N ALA A 194 -12.96 14.50 14.13
CA ALA A 194 -13.68 13.27 13.79
C ALA A 194 -15.20 13.43 13.89
N MET A 195 -15.71 14.00 14.99
CA MET A 195 -17.15 14.27 15.17
C MET A 195 -17.67 15.27 14.14
N GLN A 196 -16.91 16.32 13.83
CA GLN A 196 -17.28 17.29 12.81
C GLN A 196 -17.36 16.65 11.42
N TRP A 197 -16.43 15.76 11.06
CA TRP A 197 -16.47 15.03 9.80
C TRP A 197 -17.63 14.03 9.75
N MET A 198 -17.80 13.19 10.79
CA MET A 198 -18.92 12.24 10.87
C MET A 198 -20.28 12.95 10.76
N LYS A 199 -20.42 14.14 11.33
CA LYS A 199 -21.62 14.97 11.20
C LYS A 199 -21.91 15.36 9.75
N GLN A 200 -20.87 15.71 8.99
CA GLN A 200 -21.02 16.06 7.58
C GLN A 200 -21.42 14.85 6.74
N GLU A 201 -20.79 13.70 6.99
CA GLU A 201 -21.10 12.44 6.29
C GLU A 201 -22.53 11.97 6.59
N ALA A 202 -22.92 11.98 7.87
CA ALA A 202 -24.28 11.66 8.29
C ALA A 202 -25.32 12.60 7.69
N GLY A 203 -25.05 13.92 7.68
CA GLY A 203 -25.93 14.91 7.06
C GLY A 203 -26.05 14.79 5.54
N ALA A 204 -25.07 14.15 4.89
CA ALA A 204 -25.08 13.82 3.47
C ALA A 204 -25.64 12.41 3.18
N GLU A 205 -26.14 11.71 4.21
CA GLU A 205 -26.63 10.33 4.12
C GLU A 205 -25.60 9.34 3.55
N ARG A 206 -24.30 9.61 3.78
CA ARG A 206 -23.21 8.74 3.35
C ARG A 206 -22.76 7.83 4.50
N PRO A 207 -22.72 6.51 4.30
CA PRO A 207 -22.16 5.62 5.30
C PRO A 207 -20.66 5.87 5.41
N PHE A 208 -20.12 5.82 6.63
CA PHE A 208 -18.71 6.13 6.86
C PHE A 208 -17.96 5.08 7.67
N LEU A 209 -16.66 4.98 7.43
CA LEU A 209 -15.66 4.35 8.28
C LEU A 209 -14.83 5.46 8.94
N CYS A 210 -14.90 5.57 10.25
CA CYS A 210 -14.05 6.45 11.05
C CYS A 210 -13.04 5.61 11.84
N TYR A 211 -11.75 5.78 11.56
CA TYR A 211 -10.66 5.26 12.38
C TYR A 211 -10.11 6.38 13.27
N LEU A 212 -10.50 6.37 14.54
CA LEU A 212 -10.09 7.36 15.55
C LEU A 212 -9.03 6.74 16.46
N ALA A 213 -7.76 7.07 16.21
CA ALA A 213 -6.64 6.50 16.92
C ALA A 213 -5.92 7.57 17.75
N THR A 214 -6.11 7.55 19.07
CA THR A 214 -5.58 8.61 19.93
C THR A 214 -4.05 8.59 19.97
N ALA A 215 -3.45 9.76 20.20
CA ALA A 215 -2.03 9.88 20.54
C ALA A 215 -1.73 9.47 21.98
N THR A 216 -2.75 9.57 22.83
CA THR A 216 -2.70 9.32 24.26
C THR A 216 -3.12 7.87 24.56
N ALA A 217 -2.62 7.24 25.62
CA ALA A 217 -1.78 7.76 26.71
C ALA A 217 -0.28 7.49 26.49
N HIS A 218 0.19 7.37 25.24
CA HIS A 218 1.61 7.16 24.94
C HIS A 218 2.47 8.34 25.41
N GLN A 219 3.74 8.06 25.74
CA GLN A 219 4.72 9.08 26.10
C GLN A 219 5.03 10.05 24.92
N PRO A 220 5.45 11.30 25.18
CA PRO A 220 5.56 11.94 26.50
C PRO A 220 4.19 12.19 27.14
N HIS A 221 4.08 11.99 28.46
CA HIS A 221 2.82 12.19 29.19
C HIS A 221 2.59 13.68 29.51
N TYR A 222 2.32 14.45 28.47
CA TYR A 222 1.91 15.85 28.55
C TYR A 222 0.38 15.91 28.62
N VAL A 223 -0.16 16.62 29.60
CA VAL A 223 -1.60 16.58 29.94
C VAL A 223 -2.06 17.90 30.58
N PRO A 224 -3.28 18.39 30.29
CA PRO A 224 -3.78 19.61 30.91
C PRO A 224 -3.80 19.54 32.44
N GLU A 225 -3.38 20.62 33.11
CA GLU A 225 -3.19 20.69 34.56
C GLU A 225 -4.44 20.28 35.36
N GLN A 226 -5.64 20.55 34.82
CA GLN A 226 -6.91 20.22 35.44
C GLN A 226 -7.09 18.73 35.76
N TYR A 227 -6.44 17.84 35.02
CA TYR A 227 -6.55 16.39 35.22
C TYR A 227 -5.57 15.85 36.28
N LEU A 228 -4.52 16.61 36.62
CA LEU A 228 -3.44 16.13 37.49
C LEU A 228 -3.86 16.00 38.95
N ALA A 229 -4.42 17.07 39.53
CA ALA A 229 -4.75 17.11 40.96
C ALA A 229 -5.77 16.04 41.39
N PRO A 230 -6.87 15.79 40.64
CA PRO A 230 -7.82 14.73 40.98
C PRO A 230 -7.17 13.34 40.97
N VAL A 231 -6.36 13.03 39.95
CA VAL A 231 -5.69 11.74 39.82
C VAL A 231 -4.64 11.55 40.92
N GLN A 232 -3.87 12.60 41.25
CA GLN A 232 -2.92 12.57 42.37
C GLN A 232 -3.64 12.22 43.68
N ALA A 233 -4.76 12.89 43.98
CA ALA A 233 -5.53 12.65 45.20
C ALA A 233 -6.11 11.23 45.24
N ALA A 234 -6.63 10.74 44.12
CA ALA A 234 -7.14 9.37 44.01
C ALA A 234 -6.03 8.32 44.22
N LEU A 235 -4.86 8.54 43.62
CA LEU A 235 -3.69 7.66 43.78
C LEU A 235 -3.21 7.62 45.24
N GLU A 236 -3.20 8.77 45.92
CA GLU A 236 -2.82 8.86 47.34
C GLU A 236 -3.82 8.16 48.25
N ALA A 237 -5.11 8.22 47.96
CA ALA A 237 -6.16 7.59 48.75
C ALA A 237 -6.05 6.06 48.82
N VAL A 238 -5.41 5.43 47.82
CA VAL A 238 -5.22 3.97 47.73
C VAL A 238 -3.75 3.55 47.74
N ALA A 239 -2.84 4.43 48.14
CA ALA A 239 -1.39 4.18 48.07
C ALA A 239 -0.95 2.91 48.81
N ASP A 240 -1.60 2.57 49.93
CA ASP A 240 -1.32 1.36 50.72
C ASP A 240 -1.67 0.05 49.99
N GLN A 241 -2.42 0.12 48.88
CA GLN A 241 -2.85 -1.02 48.07
C GLN A 241 -2.02 -1.20 46.79
N LEU A 242 -1.07 -0.28 46.53
CA LEU A 242 -0.30 -0.23 45.29
C LEU A 242 1.18 -0.57 45.51
N PRO A 243 1.90 -0.98 44.45
CA PRO A 243 3.36 -1.10 44.50
C PRO A 243 4.02 0.24 44.88
N VAL A 244 5.08 0.17 45.68
CA VAL A 244 5.88 1.35 46.02
C VAL A 244 6.64 1.82 44.76
N LEU A 245 6.43 3.07 44.38
CA LEU A 245 7.07 3.71 43.23
C LEU A 245 8.02 4.82 43.67
N GLU A 246 9.15 4.94 42.98
CA GLU A 246 10.03 6.10 43.10
C GLU A 246 9.29 7.40 42.73
N PRO A 247 9.64 8.57 43.31
CA PRO A 247 8.90 9.82 43.10
C PRO A 247 8.67 10.17 41.62
N ALA A 248 9.69 10.05 40.78
CA ALA A 248 9.58 10.33 39.34
C ALA A 248 8.64 9.33 38.61
N ALA A 249 8.64 8.06 39.02
CA ALA A 249 7.73 7.06 38.44
C ALA A 249 6.28 7.29 38.90
N LYS A 250 6.07 7.74 40.15
CA LYS A 250 4.76 8.14 40.66
C LYS A 250 4.22 9.35 39.89
N GLU A 251 5.04 10.36 39.67
CA GLU A 251 4.66 11.55 38.87
C GLU A 251 4.28 11.17 37.44
N GLN A 252 5.09 10.34 36.77
CA GLN A 252 4.76 9.86 35.43
C GLN A 252 3.48 9.03 35.39
N LEU A 253 3.21 8.22 36.42
CA LEU A 253 1.98 7.44 36.52
C LEU A 253 0.77 8.37 36.63
N VAL A 254 0.82 9.40 37.47
CA VAL A 254 -0.27 10.38 37.64
C VAL A 254 -0.60 11.04 36.30
N ARG A 255 0.41 11.42 35.54
CA ARG A 255 0.24 12.06 34.22
C ARG A 255 -0.36 11.09 33.19
N PHE A 256 0.11 9.84 33.18
CA PHE A 256 -0.45 8.78 32.34
C PHE A 256 -1.92 8.48 32.64
N LEU A 257 -2.28 8.35 33.92
CA LEU A 257 -3.65 8.14 34.36
C LEU A 257 -4.53 9.36 34.05
N ALA A 258 -4.00 10.58 34.18
CA ALA A 258 -4.69 11.81 33.78
C ALA A 258 -5.02 11.85 32.28
N MET A 259 -4.14 11.34 31.42
CA MET A 259 -4.44 11.18 29.99
C MET A 259 -5.59 10.17 29.77
N CYS A 260 -5.64 9.08 30.56
CA CYS A 260 -6.75 8.11 30.50
C CYS A 260 -8.10 8.74 30.91
N VAL A 261 -8.10 9.65 31.90
CA VAL A 261 -9.31 10.42 32.27
C VAL A 261 -9.79 11.30 31.11
N ASN A 262 -8.88 11.99 30.43
CA ASN A 262 -9.24 12.79 29.25
C ASN A 262 -9.79 11.93 28.09
N ILE A 263 -9.27 10.71 27.88
CA ILE A 263 -9.83 9.77 26.91
C ILE A 263 -11.28 9.42 27.28
N ASP A 264 -11.55 9.09 28.55
CA ASP A 264 -12.90 8.75 29.02
C ASP A 264 -13.89 9.91 28.84
N GLU A 265 -13.48 11.15 29.16
CA GLU A 265 -14.33 12.34 28.92
C GLU A 265 -14.66 12.53 27.44
N ASN A 266 -13.68 12.31 26.55
CA ASN A 266 -13.91 12.35 25.10
C ASN A 266 -14.83 11.23 24.61
N MET A 267 -14.76 10.04 25.20
CA MET A 267 -15.73 8.97 24.94
C MET A 267 -17.15 9.38 25.34
N GLY A 268 -17.31 10.10 26.46
CA GLY A 268 -18.60 10.66 26.86
C GLY A 268 -19.13 11.71 25.88
N ARG A 269 -18.27 12.61 25.40
CA ARG A 269 -18.61 13.59 24.36
C ARG A 269 -19.05 12.91 23.06
N LEU A 270 -18.31 11.89 22.64
CA LEU A 270 -18.58 11.12 21.44
C LEU A 270 -19.92 10.38 21.53
N GLU A 271 -20.20 9.70 22.65
CA GLU A 271 -21.46 8.97 22.80
C GLU A 271 -22.67 9.92 22.74
N LYS A 272 -22.58 11.05 23.45
CA LYS A 272 -23.58 12.11 23.39
C LYS A 272 -23.76 12.65 21.96
N PHE A 273 -22.66 12.84 21.23
CA PHE A 273 -22.71 13.26 19.83
C PHE A 273 -23.45 12.24 18.95
N LEU A 274 -23.17 10.95 19.10
CA LEU A 274 -23.83 9.89 18.33
C LEU A 274 -25.35 9.85 18.59
N GLU A 275 -25.77 10.10 19.83
CA GLU A 275 -27.18 10.26 20.21
C GLU A 275 -27.80 11.51 19.57
N GLU A 276 -27.14 12.67 19.71
CA GLU A 276 -27.63 13.96 19.19
C GLU A 276 -27.71 14.01 17.66
N GLN A 277 -26.86 13.26 16.96
CA GLN A 277 -26.93 13.11 15.49
C GLN A 277 -27.84 11.96 15.04
N GLU A 278 -28.49 11.25 15.96
CA GLU A 278 -29.39 10.12 15.68
C GLU A 278 -28.75 8.98 14.87
N ILE A 279 -27.42 8.85 14.89
CA ILE A 279 -26.67 7.82 14.15
C ILE A 279 -26.23 6.65 15.02
N ARG A 280 -26.39 6.74 16.35
CA ARG A 280 -25.97 5.73 17.32
C ARG A 280 -26.48 4.33 16.99
N GLU A 281 -27.77 4.19 16.69
CA GLU A 281 -28.41 2.90 16.42
C GLU A 281 -27.84 2.22 15.17
N ASN A 282 -27.42 3.00 14.17
CA ASN A 282 -26.86 2.51 12.90
C ASN A 282 -25.32 2.60 12.84
N THR A 283 -24.63 2.66 13.99
CA THR A 283 -23.17 2.74 14.03
C THR A 283 -22.57 1.57 14.82
N VAL A 284 -21.76 0.76 14.14
CA VAL A 284 -20.87 -0.22 14.78
C VAL A 284 -19.74 0.56 15.44
N LEU A 285 -19.65 0.50 16.77
CA LEU A 285 -18.53 1.05 17.53
C LEU A 285 -17.67 -0.10 18.03
N ILE A 286 -16.39 -0.05 17.69
CA ILE A 286 -15.35 -0.94 18.21
C ILE A 286 -14.38 -0.09 19.02
N PHE A 287 -14.18 -0.42 20.29
CA PHE A 287 -13.17 0.19 21.13
C PHE A 287 -12.14 -0.86 21.54
N MET A 288 -10.85 -0.56 21.35
CA MET A 288 -9.75 -1.41 21.77
C MET A 288 -8.50 -0.60 22.11
N THR A 289 -7.47 -1.26 22.66
CA THR A 289 -6.13 -0.66 22.79
C THR A 289 -5.12 -1.39 21.89
N ASP A 290 -4.03 -0.73 21.49
CA ASP A 290 -3.10 -1.31 20.51
C ASP A 290 -2.06 -2.26 21.10
N ASN A 291 -1.78 -2.18 22.40
CA ASN A 291 -0.91 -3.09 23.14
C ASN A 291 -1.14 -3.01 24.64
N GLY A 292 -0.48 -3.89 25.39
CA GLY A 292 -0.44 -3.86 26.84
C GLY A 292 0.12 -2.56 27.42
N SER A 293 -0.11 -2.36 28.73
CA SER A 293 0.18 -1.11 29.44
C SER A 293 1.67 -0.75 29.45
N THR A 294 1.96 0.55 29.34
CA THR A 294 3.29 1.12 29.61
C THR A 294 3.75 0.94 31.06
N PHE A 295 2.83 1.00 32.03
CA PHE A 295 3.15 0.78 33.44
C PHE A 295 3.06 -0.69 33.83
N GLY A 296 2.10 -1.42 33.27
CA GLY A 296 1.89 -2.86 33.47
C GLY A 296 2.02 -3.25 34.95
N PRO A 297 2.90 -4.22 35.30
CA PRO A 297 3.02 -4.72 36.67
C PRO A 297 3.63 -3.72 37.66
N LYS A 298 4.11 -2.55 37.21
CA LYS A 298 4.60 -1.49 38.11
C LYS A 298 3.46 -0.76 38.83
N TYR A 299 2.23 -0.88 38.35
CA TYR A 299 1.07 -0.20 38.91
C TYR A 299 -0.10 -1.17 39.13
N PHE A 300 -0.95 -1.38 38.12
CA PHE A 300 -2.09 -2.27 38.17
C PHE A 300 -2.28 -2.88 36.78
N ASN A 301 -2.25 -4.21 36.70
CA ASN A 301 -2.25 -4.93 35.42
C ASN A 301 -3.35 -6.00 35.35
N ALA A 302 -4.43 -5.82 36.11
CA ALA A 302 -5.58 -6.74 36.17
C ALA A 302 -5.19 -8.23 36.37
N GLY A 303 -4.20 -8.49 37.23
CA GLY A 303 -3.75 -9.87 37.51
C GLY A 303 -2.93 -10.54 36.40
N MET A 304 -2.40 -9.77 35.45
CA MET A 304 -1.54 -10.28 34.37
C MET A 304 -0.06 -9.93 34.59
N ARG A 305 0.83 -10.72 33.97
CA ARG A 305 2.27 -10.47 33.95
C ARG A 305 2.67 -9.74 32.66
N GLY A 306 3.70 -8.89 32.75
CA GLY A 306 4.26 -8.18 31.60
C GLY A 306 3.49 -6.92 31.23
N GLY A 307 3.98 -6.20 30.23
CA GLY A 307 3.42 -4.97 29.71
C GLY A 307 3.80 -4.81 28.24
N LYS A 308 3.65 -3.60 27.70
CA LYS A 308 4.11 -3.26 26.35
C LYS A 308 5.49 -3.87 26.04
N THR A 309 5.65 -4.41 24.83
CA THR A 309 6.86 -5.09 24.31
C THR A 309 7.17 -6.48 24.88
N THR A 310 6.29 -7.08 25.68
CA THR A 310 6.50 -8.42 26.25
C THR A 310 5.50 -9.46 25.73
N LEU A 311 5.89 -10.73 25.74
CA LEU A 311 5.05 -11.86 25.28
C LEU A 311 4.20 -12.48 26.40
N TRP A 312 4.18 -11.89 27.60
CA TRP A 312 3.26 -12.29 28.67
C TRP A 312 1.89 -11.64 28.44
N GLU A 313 0.84 -12.16 29.07
CA GLU A 313 -0.56 -11.76 28.88
C GLU A 313 -0.74 -10.23 28.94
N GLY A 314 -0.11 -9.56 29.90
CA GLY A 314 -0.21 -8.12 30.08
C GLY A 314 0.44 -7.28 28.98
N GLY A 315 1.15 -7.90 28.02
CA GLY A 315 1.70 -7.24 26.85
C GLY A 315 0.81 -7.32 25.61
N HIS A 316 0.06 -8.41 25.44
CA HIS A 316 -0.70 -8.68 24.22
C HIS A 316 -2.21 -8.85 24.43
N ARG A 317 -2.69 -9.07 25.66
CA ARG A 317 -4.13 -9.11 25.95
C ARG A 317 -4.63 -7.70 26.25
N VAL A 318 -5.66 -7.29 25.51
CA VAL A 318 -6.20 -5.92 25.54
C VAL A 318 -7.73 -5.97 25.51
N PRO A 319 -8.44 -4.92 25.99
CA PRO A 319 -9.88 -4.83 25.86
C PRO A 319 -10.29 -4.73 24.39
N CYS A 320 -11.43 -5.33 24.07
CA CYS A 320 -12.11 -5.13 22.78
C CYS A 320 -13.62 -5.19 23.01
N PHE A 321 -14.28 -4.04 22.84
CA PHE A 321 -15.71 -3.85 23.04
C PHE A 321 -16.38 -3.55 21.71
N VAL A 322 -17.48 -4.24 21.41
CA VAL A 322 -18.26 -4.07 20.19
C VAL A 322 -19.71 -3.73 20.53
N ARG A 323 -20.20 -2.59 20.02
CA ARG A 323 -21.57 -2.12 20.22
C ARG A 323 -22.22 -1.73 18.89
N TRP A 324 -23.33 -2.36 18.56
CA TRP A 324 -24.19 -1.98 17.44
C TRP A 324 -25.66 -2.26 17.75
N PRO A 325 -26.37 -1.31 18.35
CA PRO A 325 -27.74 -1.52 18.84
C PRO A 325 -28.74 -1.97 17.76
N GLY A 326 -28.70 -1.36 16.57
CA GLY A 326 -29.56 -1.71 15.43
C GLY A 326 -29.05 -2.89 14.58
N GLY A 327 -27.91 -3.48 14.90
CA GLY A 327 -27.21 -4.46 14.07
C GLY A 327 -27.69 -5.91 14.15
N GLY A 328 -28.63 -6.20 15.05
CA GLY A 328 -29.06 -7.58 15.31
C GLY A 328 -27.94 -8.47 15.85
N LEU A 329 -27.03 -7.89 16.64
CA LEU A 329 -25.99 -8.63 17.36
C LEU A 329 -26.57 -9.36 18.58
N ARG A 330 -25.81 -10.29 19.17
CA ARG A 330 -26.14 -10.90 20.47
C ARG A 330 -26.20 -9.82 21.56
N PRO A 331 -26.95 -10.04 22.67
CA PRO A 331 -26.98 -9.10 23.78
C PRO A 331 -25.58 -8.80 24.33
N ALA A 332 -25.43 -7.61 24.92
CA ALA A 332 -24.22 -7.22 25.65
C ALA A 332 -23.81 -8.31 26.66
N GLY A 333 -22.52 -8.62 26.71
CA GLY A 333 -22.06 -9.85 27.35
C GLY A 333 -20.65 -10.23 26.95
N ASP A 334 -20.10 -11.19 27.69
CA ASP A 334 -18.77 -11.71 27.44
C ASP A 334 -18.79 -12.76 26.32
N VAL A 335 -17.78 -12.72 25.47
CA VAL A 335 -17.47 -13.74 24.48
C VAL A 335 -16.10 -14.32 24.80
N ASP A 336 -16.11 -15.60 25.17
CA ASP A 336 -14.91 -16.36 25.48
C ASP A 336 -14.25 -16.92 24.21
N GLY A 337 -12.97 -17.29 24.35
CA GLY A 337 -12.17 -17.93 23.31
C GLY A 337 -11.13 -17.00 22.70
N LEU A 338 -10.10 -17.60 22.09
CA LEU A 338 -8.96 -16.88 21.55
C LEU A 338 -9.36 -16.08 20.31
N THR A 339 -9.29 -14.76 20.44
CA THR A 339 -9.55 -13.80 19.35
C THR A 339 -8.35 -12.88 19.20
N GLU A 340 -8.17 -12.33 18.00
CA GLU A 340 -7.02 -11.48 17.70
C GLU A 340 -7.43 -10.28 16.84
N VAL A 341 -6.69 -9.19 16.90
CA VAL A 341 -6.95 -7.98 16.13
C VAL A 341 -7.11 -8.19 14.62
N GLN A 342 -6.40 -9.17 14.04
CA GLN A 342 -6.54 -9.52 12.62
C GLN A 342 -7.91 -10.13 12.26
N ASP A 343 -8.72 -10.51 13.25
CA ASP A 343 -10.10 -10.95 13.04
C ASP A 343 -11.05 -9.79 12.74
N LEU A 344 -10.70 -8.56 13.12
CA LEU A 344 -11.63 -7.42 13.05
C LEU A 344 -11.95 -7.04 11.60
N LEU A 345 -10.95 -7.00 10.71
CA LEU A 345 -11.20 -6.69 9.31
C LEU A 345 -12.13 -7.71 8.60
N PRO A 346 -11.85 -9.03 8.59
CA PRO A 346 -12.76 -10.01 8.00
C PRO A 346 -14.16 -9.98 8.63
N THR A 347 -14.22 -9.77 9.94
CA THR A 347 -15.50 -9.61 10.66
C THR A 347 -16.29 -8.40 10.15
N LEU A 348 -15.64 -7.25 10.02
CA LEU A 348 -16.28 -6.04 9.49
C LEU A 348 -16.72 -6.24 8.05
N THR A 349 -15.89 -6.83 7.18
CA THR A 349 -16.28 -7.09 5.80
C THR A 349 -17.52 -7.98 5.70
N ASP A 350 -17.63 -9.02 6.54
CA ASP A 350 -18.80 -9.91 6.59
C ASP A 350 -20.04 -9.27 7.23
N LEU A 351 -19.85 -8.37 8.20
CA LEU A 351 -20.97 -7.64 8.82
C LEU A 351 -21.55 -6.60 7.86
N MET A 352 -20.70 -5.98 7.04
CA MET A 352 -21.04 -4.88 6.12
C MET A 352 -21.38 -5.36 4.70
N ASP A 353 -21.22 -6.65 4.40
CA ASP A 353 -21.38 -7.24 3.06
C ASP A 353 -20.43 -6.62 2.01
N ILE A 354 -19.16 -6.41 2.42
CA ILE A 354 -18.10 -5.88 1.57
C ILE A 354 -17.44 -7.00 0.77
N GLU A 355 -17.39 -6.84 -0.56
CA GLU A 355 -16.67 -7.77 -1.43
C GLU A 355 -15.15 -7.65 -1.23
N VAL A 356 -14.53 -8.74 -0.80
CA VAL A 356 -13.07 -8.82 -0.64
C VAL A 356 -12.44 -9.39 -1.92
N PRO A 357 -11.39 -8.75 -2.49
CA PRO A 357 -10.70 -9.28 -3.66
C PRO A 357 -10.22 -10.72 -3.42
N ALA A 358 -10.45 -11.63 -4.38
CA ALA A 358 -10.13 -13.05 -4.23
C ALA A 358 -8.64 -13.35 -3.94
N ALA A 359 -7.75 -12.39 -4.27
CA ALA A 359 -6.32 -12.43 -3.98
C ALA A 359 -5.99 -12.18 -2.49
N THR A 360 -6.87 -11.46 -1.80
CA THR A 360 -6.69 -11.07 -0.40
C THR A 360 -7.01 -12.26 0.48
N LYS A 361 -5.97 -12.84 1.07
CA LYS A 361 -6.10 -13.91 2.06
C LYS A 361 -5.77 -13.37 3.44
N PHE A 362 -6.81 -13.18 4.26
CA PHE A 362 -6.67 -12.89 5.69
C PHE A 362 -6.03 -14.05 6.44
N ASP A 363 -5.32 -13.71 7.52
CA ASP A 363 -4.87 -14.68 8.54
C ASP A 363 -5.86 -14.75 9.71
N GLY A 364 -6.60 -13.66 9.96
CA GLY A 364 -7.75 -13.65 10.87
C GLY A 364 -8.96 -14.40 10.31
N ILE A 365 -9.90 -14.70 11.19
CA ILE A 365 -11.21 -15.28 10.84
C ILE A 365 -12.32 -14.25 11.08
N SER A 366 -13.40 -14.36 10.32
CA SER A 366 -14.60 -13.59 10.62
C SER A 366 -15.28 -14.12 11.88
N LEU A 367 -15.58 -13.21 12.80
CA LEU A 367 -16.34 -13.42 14.03
C LEU A 367 -17.77 -12.90 13.88
N ALA A 368 -18.24 -12.59 12.67
CA ALA A 368 -19.57 -12.02 12.44
C ALA A 368 -20.68 -12.94 12.98
N GLU A 369 -20.58 -14.26 12.77
CA GLU A 369 -21.56 -15.22 13.29
C GLU A 369 -21.45 -15.41 14.81
N VAL A 370 -20.27 -15.17 15.41
CA VAL A 370 -20.10 -15.13 16.87
C VAL A 370 -20.81 -13.88 17.44
N LEU A 371 -20.60 -12.73 16.82
CA LEU A 371 -21.26 -11.47 17.18
C LEU A 371 -22.78 -11.51 16.98
N ARG A 372 -23.28 -12.30 16.01
CA ARG A 372 -24.73 -12.55 15.83
C ARG A 372 -25.28 -13.64 16.76
N GLY A 373 -24.42 -14.30 17.52
CA GLY A 373 -24.77 -15.39 18.43
C GLY A 373 -25.21 -16.69 17.77
N ARG A 374 -24.72 -16.97 16.57
CA ARG A 374 -25.01 -18.18 15.78
C ARG A 374 -23.88 -19.20 15.82
N SER A 375 -22.70 -18.80 16.28
CA SER A 375 -21.54 -19.66 16.50
C SER A 375 -20.76 -19.24 17.74
N GLU A 376 -19.81 -20.06 18.15
CA GLU A 376 -18.81 -19.73 19.18
C GLU A 376 -17.41 -19.68 18.56
N VAL A 377 -16.47 -19.03 19.26
CA VAL A 377 -15.06 -19.02 18.85
C VAL A 377 -14.52 -20.47 18.88
N PRO A 378 -13.81 -20.95 17.84
CA PRO A 378 -13.37 -22.34 17.81
C PRO A 378 -12.40 -22.71 18.95
N ASP A 379 -12.75 -23.72 19.76
CA ASP A 379 -11.95 -24.18 20.91
C ASP A 379 -10.54 -24.68 20.55
N GLU A 380 -10.36 -25.21 19.34
CA GLU A 380 -9.07 -25.74 18.87
C GLU A 380 -8.19 -24.68 18.20
N ARG A 381 -8.64 -23.42 18.16
CA ARG A 381 -7.89 -22.31 17.58
C ARG A 381 -6.58 -22.08 18.33
N MET A 382 -5.51 -21.85 17.57
CA MET A 382 -4.24 -21.37 18.09
C MET A 382 -3.89 -20.04 17.43
N LEU A 383 -3.27 -19.15 18.19
CA LEU A 383 -2.75 -17.87 17.71
C LEU A 383 -1.23 -17.88 17.85
N THR A 384 -0.54 -17.21 16.93
CA THR A 384 0.90 -16.97 17.03
C THR A 384 1.17 -15.48 17.04
N ILE A 385 1.87 -15.00 18.06
CA ILE A 385 2.24 -13.59 18.20
C ILE A 385 3.75 -13.48 18.00
N ASN A 386 4.18 -12.74 16.97
CA ASN A 386 5.58 -12.45 16.70
C ASN A 386 5.72 -11.07 16.05
N TYR A 387 6.88 -10.43 16.25
CA TYR A 387 7.18 -9.09 15.75
C TYR A 387 8.70 -8.82 15.81
N SER A 388 9.17 -7.75 15.18
CA SER A 388 10.57 -7.31 15.27
C SER A 388 10.82 -6.56 16.59
N ARG A 389 11.98 -6.76 17.23
CA ARG A 389 12.32 -6.05 18.49
C ARG A 389 13.15 -4.79 18.23
N MET A 390 12.89 -3.74 19.02
CA MET A 390 13.61 -2.47 18.91
C MET A 390 15.11 -2.62 19.25
N PRO A 391 16.03 -2.24 18.33
CA PRO A 391 17.46 -2.41 18.53
C PRO A 391 18.10 -1.21 19.23
N PHE A 392 17.63 -0.85 20.42
CA PHE A 392 17.99 0.40 21.12
C PHE A 392 19.49 0.70 21.21
N LYS A 393 20.30 -0.34 21.44
CA LYS A 393 21.76 -0.25 21.63
C LYS A 393 22.56 -0.36 20.32
N THR A 394 21.92 -0.70 19.22
CA THR A 394 22.60 -0.88 17.94
C THR A 394 22.90 0.48 17.32
N VAL A 395 24.15 0.67 16.89
CA VAL A 395 24.62 1.92 16.26
C VAL A 395 24.74 1.82 14.73
N ARG A 396 24.64 0.60 14.17
CA ARG A 396 24.75 0.28 12.74
C ARG A 396 24.04 -1.02 12.36
N THR A 397 23.60 -1.14 11.11
CA THR A 397 22.96 -2.36 10.58
C THR A 397 23.89 -3.59 10.68
N THR A 398 23.38 -4.74 11.16
CA THR A 398 24.15 -5.99 11.28
C THR A 398 23.27 -7.23 11.08
N LEU A 399 23.86 -8.33 10.60
CA LEU A 399 23.15 -9.60 10.37
C LEU A 399 22.64 -10.31 11.64
N ARG A 400 23.12 -9.92 12.83
CA ARG A 400 22.70 -10.50 14.12
C ARG A 400 21.98 -9.47 14.99
N ASN A 401 21.09 -8.70 14.38
CA ASN A 401 20.33 -7.66 15.05
C ASN A 401 19.08 -8.24 15.76
N PRO A 402 18.72 -7.79 16.98
CA PRO A 402 17.46 -8.17 17.64
C PRO A 402 16.19 -7.77 16.86
N ALA A 403 16.28 -6.82 15.92
CA ALA A 403 15.20 -6.47 15.00
C ALA A 403 14.88 -7.56 13.98
N VAL A 404 15.80 -8.50 13.73
CA VAL A 404 15.52 -9.63 12.83
C VAL A 404 14.57 -10.61 13.52
N PRO A 405 13.33 -10.82 13.02
CA PRO A 405 12.39 -11.75 13.62
C PRO A 405 12.92 -13.19 13.58
N ARG A 406 12.54 -14.00 14.57
CA ARG A 406 12.94 -15.41 14.69
C ARG A 406 11.75 -16.25 15.11
N ARG A 407 11.77 -17.53 14.77
CA ARG A 407 10.79 -18.52 15.23
C ARG A 407 10.66 -18.52 16.76
N GLU A 408 11.80 -18.52 17.47
CA GLU A 408 11.86 -18.50 18.94
C GLU A 408 11.53 -17.11 19.54
N GLY A 409 11.22 -16.12 18.70
CA GLY A 409 10.72 -14.80 19.12
C GLY A 409 9.20 -14.75 19.35
N ALA A 410 8.51 -15.89 19.17
CA ALA A 410 7.06 -15.98 19.17
C ALA A 410 6.46 -16.42 20.52
N ALA A 411 5.17 -16.12 20.69
CA ALA A 411 4.25 -16.79 21.61
C ALA A 411 3.24 -17.60 20.80
N VAL A 412 2.91 -18.82 21.25
CA VAL A 412 1.74 -19.57 20.78
C VAL A 412 0.72 -19.66 21.90
N LEU A 413 -0.53 -19.31 21.58
CA LEU A 413 -1.66 -19.32 22.49
C LEU A 413 -2.58 -20.46 22.07
N TRP A 414 -2.99 -21.29 23.03
CA TRP A 414 -3.97 -22.36 22.76
C TRP A 414 -4.79 -22.67 24.00
N LYS A 415 -6.09 -22.36 23.99
CA LYS A 415 -6.95 -22.46 25.18
C LYS A 415 -6.32 -21.67 26.33
N HIS A 416 -6.05 -22.32 27.46
CA HIS A 416 -5.36 -21.74 28.62
C HIS A 416 -3.82 -21.87 28.57
N TRP A 417 -3.27 -22.48 27.52
CA TRP A 417 -1.83 -22.68 27.37
C TRP A 417 -1.17 -21.49 26.69
N ARG A 418 0.02 -21.12 27.18
CA ARG A 418 0.89 -20.09 26.59
C ARG A 418 2.29 -20.68 26.43
N LEU A 419 2.71 -20.95 25.19
CA LEU A 419 4.07 -21.37 24.86
C LEU A 419 4.86 -20.14 24.43
N LEU A 420 5.79 -19.68 25.26
CA LEU A 420 6.61 -18.50 24.97
C LEU A 420 8.03 -18.94 24.60
N HIS A 421 8.61 -18.27 23.60
CA HIS A 421 10.01 -18.43 23.19
C HIS A 421 10.46 -19.86 22.86
N ASP A 422 9.49 -20.75 22.61
CA ASP A 422 9.70 -22.19 22.46
C ASP A 422 10.39 -22.89 23.66
N ASN A 423 10.42 -22.25 24.83
CA ASN A 423 11.15 -22.74 26.01
C ASN A 423 10.37 -22.62 27.34
N GLU A 424 9.23 -21.91 27.34
CA GLU A 424 8.38 -21.71 28.51
C GLU A 424 6.94 -22.09 28.17
N LEU A 425 6.28 -22.86 29.05
CA LEU A 425 4.86 -23.18 28.93
C LEU A 425 4.15 -22.81 30.24
N TYR A 426 3.04 -22.08 30.13
CA TYR A 426 2.20 -21.68 31.26
C TYR A 426 0.76 -22.18 31.09
N ASN A 427 0.11 -22.51 32.21
CA ASN A 427 -1.32 -22.85 32.30
C ASN A 427 -2.07 -21.72 33.03
N LEU A 428 -2.78 -20.87 32.31
CA LEU A 428 -3.44 -19.69 32.90
C LEU A 428 -4.58 -20.02 33.88
N ARG A 429 -5.11 -21.25 33.87
CA ARG A 429 -6.16 -21.65 34.85
C ARG A 429 -5.60 -21.79 36.26
N GLU A 430 -4.34 -22.19 36.36
CA GLU A 430 -3.66 -22.44 37.64
C GLU A 430 -2.66 -21.32 37.95
N ASP A 431 -2.17 -20.63 36.92
CA ASP A 431 -1.07 -19.67 36.98
C ASP A 431 -1.35 -18.44 36.08
N PRO A 432 -2.36 -17.61 36.40
CA PRO A 432 -2.72 -16.43 35.60
C PRO A 432 -1.59 -15.40 35.52
N LEU A 433 -0.69 -15.39 36.52
CA LEU A 433 0.49 -14.53 36.57
C LEU A 433 1.71 -15.12 35.83
N GLN A 434 1.58 -16.30 35.21
CA GLN A 434 2.64 -16.97 34.45
C GLN A 434 3.97 -17.06 35.24
N GLN A 435 3.92 -17.50 36.49
CA GLN A 435 5.07 -17.60 37.39
C GLN A 435 5.76 -18.97 37.33
N HIS A 436 5.05 -20.01 36.90
CA HIS A 436 5.48 -21.40 36.98
C HIS A 436 5.58 -22.04 35.59
N ASN A 437 6.80 -22.12 35.05
CA ASN A 437 7.04 -22.80 33.78
C ASN A 437 6.86 -24.33 33.94
N VAL A 438 5.87 -24.89 33.24
CA VAL A 438 5.50 -26.32 33.29
C VAL A 438 5.87 -27.08 32.01
N ILE A 439 6.75 -26.55 31.16
CA ILE A 439 7.06 -27.11 29.83
C ILE A 439 7.49 -28.58 29.88
N ASN A 440 8.26 -28.98 30.90
CA ASN A 440 8.76 -30.35 31.05
C ASN A 440 7.68 -31.34 31.55
N HIS A 441 6.54 -30.85 32.04
CA HIS A 441 5.46 -31.67 32.58
C HIS A 441 4.35 -31.95 31.57
N HIS A 442 4.29 -31.22 30.45
CA HIS A 442 3.22 -31.35 29.44
C HIS A 442 3.77 -31.56 28.01
N PRO A 443 4.58 -32.60 27.75
CA PRO A 443 5.27 -32.78 26.46
C PRO A 443 4.33 -32.89 25.25
N GLN A 444 3.11 -33.42 25.43
CA GLN A 444 2.13 -33.53 24.34
C GLN A 444 1.54 -32.17 23.94
N VAL A 445 1.27 -31.30 24.91
CA VAL A 445 0.80 -29.93 24.67
C VAL A 445 1.87 -29.14 23.93
N VAL A 446 3.11 -29.22 24.43
CA VAL A 446 4.28 -28.58 23.81
C VAL A 446 4.47 -29.04 22.37
N ALA A 447 4.41 -30.36 22.11
CA ALA A 447 4.55 -30.90 20.75
C ALA A 447 3.50 -30.35 19.79
N LYS A 448 2.24 -30.23 20.23
CA LYS A 448 1.15 -29.69 19.40
C LYS A 448 1.37 -28.20 19.09
N MET A 449 1.68 -27.39 20.10
CA MET A 449 1.93 -25.95 19.93
C MET A 449 3.19 -25.68 19.11
N ARG A 450 4.25 -26.50 19.26
CA ARG A 450 5.45 -26.45 18.41
C ARG A 450 5.15 -26.78 16.95
N SER A 451 4.27 -27.76 16.71
CA SER A 451 3.85 -28.09 15.34
C SER A 451 3.19 -26.88 14.68
N HIS A 452 2.26 -26.21 15.39
CA HIS A 452 1.64 -24.98 14.91
C HIS A 452 2.66 -23.86 14.67
N LEU A 453 3.59 -23.64 15.61
CA LEU A 453 4.65 -22.63 15.47
C LEU A 453 5.53 -22.88 14.23
N ASN A 454 5.88 -24.15 13.96
CA ASN A 454 6.72 -24.51 12.83
C ASN A 454 5.99 -24.33 11.49
N GLU A 455 4.69 -24.63 11.44
CA GLU A 455 3.85 -24.39 10.26
C GLU A 455 3.71 -22.90 9.97
N TRP A 456 3.34 -22.11 10.99
CA TRP A 456 3.26 -20.64 10.88
C TRP A 456 4.60 -20.04 10.44
N TRP A 457 5.71 -20.41 11.09
CA TRP A 457 7.04 -19.90 10.72
C TRP A 457 7.44 -20.30 9.30
N GLY A 458 7.11 -21.52 8.88
CA GLY A 458 7.29 -21.98 7.51
C GLY A 458 6.63 -21.09 6.47
N GLY A 459 5.48 -20.49 6.81
CA GLY A 459 4.73 -19.56 5.96
C GLY A 459 5.29 -18.14 5.87
N VAL A 460 6.05 -17.68 6.86
CA VAL A 460 6.54 -16.27 6.93
C VAL A 460 8.06 -16.11 6.81
N GLN A 461 8.86 -17.15 7.11
CA GLN A 461 10.31 -17.03 7.25
C GLN A 461 11.04 -16.50 6.00
N ALA A 462 10.52 -16.77 4.81
CA ALA A 462 11.14 -16.34 3.55
C ALA A 462 11.09 -14.81 3.37
N HIS A 463 10.10 -14.16 3.99
CA HIS A 463 9.82 -12.74 3.84
C HIS A 463 9.92 -11.96 5.15
N ALA A 464 10.19 -12.62 6.27
CA ALA A 464 10.26 -12.02 7.60
C ALA A 464 11.39 -10.98 7.75
N ASN A 465 12.37 -11.00 6.84
CA ASN A 465 13.49 -10.05 6.85
C ASN A 465 13.48 -9.07 5.67
N ASP A 466 12.44 -9.10 4.82
CA ASP A 466 12.32 -8.16 3.72
C ASP A 466 12.00 -6.76 4.24
N PHE A 467 12.63 -5.75 3.65
CA PHE A 467 12.36 -4.35 3.92
C PHE A 467 11.50 -3.78 2.80
N GLU A 468 10.43 -3.09 3.17
CA GLU A 468 9.70 -2.26 2.21
C GLU A 468 10.49 -0.97 1.96
N PRO A 469 10.70 -0.57 0.69
CA PRO A 469 11.49 0.61 0.40
C PRO A 469 10.66 1.89 0.48
N SER A 470 11.29 2.99 0.91
CA SER A 470 10.76 4.34 0.71
C SER A 470 10.83 4.72 -0.77
N LEU A 471 9.74 5.22 -1.34
CA LEU A 471 9.69 5.60 -2.76
C LEU A 471 10.17 7.04 -2.95
N ILE A 472 11.13 7.26 -3.84
CA ILE A 472 11.65 8.60 -4.18
C ILE A 472 11.37 8.96 -5.63
N GLY A 473 11.19 10.26 -5.91
CA GLY A 473 11.03 10.78 -7.27
C GLY A 473 9.73 10.41 -7.96
N HIS A 474 8.67 10.13 -7.21
CA HIS A 474 7.32 9.93 -7.74
C HIS A 474 6.52 11.24 -7.69
N ASP A 475 5.73 11.56 -8.71
CA ASP A 475 5.04 12.86 -8.80
C ASP A 475 3.99 13.09 -7.71
N ALA A 476 3.38 12.02 -7.19
CA ALA A 476 2.49 12.10 -6.03
C ALA A 476 3.16 12.62 -4.74
N GLN A 477 4.50 12.57 -4.66
CA GLN A 477 5.27 13.20 -3.59
C GLN A 477 6.74 13.41 -4.02
N ASN A 478 7.00 14.54 -4.65
CA ASN A 478 8.35 15.02 -4.96
C ASN A 478 8.47 16.51 -4.59
N PRO A 479 9.37 16.91 -3.68
CA PRO A 479 10.35 16.07 -2.98
C PRO A 479 9.72 15.18 -1.90
N VAL A 480 10.46 14.14 -1.49
CA VAL A 480 10.14 13.30 -0.32
C VAL A 480 11.19 13.53 0.78
N GLN A 481 10.76 13.58 2.03
CA GLN A 481 11.65 13.63 3.18
C GLN A 481 11.82 12.22 3.76
N LEU A 482 13.06 11.74 3.78
CA LEU A 482 13.45 10.51 4.44
C LEU A 482 14.04 10.84 5.80
N THR A 483 13.68 10.07 6.82
CA THR A 483 14.19 10.27 8.18
C THR A 483 14.91 9.03 8.70
N ALA A 484 15.66 9.18 9.78
CA ALA A 484 16.34 8.07 10.45
C ALA A 484 15.38 7.01 11.03
N CYS A 485 14.07 7.25 11.09
CA CYS A 485 13.08 6.22 11.44
C CYS A 485 13.15 5.02 10.48
N GLU A 486 13.47 5.26 9.21
CA GLU A 486 13.57 4.24 8.16
C GLU A 486 14.97 3.65 7.98
N TRP A 487 15.87 3.88 8.95
CA TRP A 487 17.17 3.21 8.98
C TRP A 487 17.07 1.74 9.32
N ALA A 488 17.47 0.87 8.40
CA ALA A 488 17.41 -0.58 8.59
C ALA A 488 18.15 -1.02 9.86
N ASP A 489 17.39 -1.62 10.78
CA ASP A 489 17.85 -2.20 12.04
C ASP A 489 18.58 -1.21 13.00
N VAL A 490 18.37 0.10 12.86
CA VAL A 490 18.91 1.14 13.74
C VAL A 490 17.76 1.96 14.33
N PHE A 491 17.82 2.23 15.64
CA PHE A 491 16.72 2.91 16.34
C PHE A 491 17.03 4.38 16.58
N ILE A 492 16.46 5.26 15.75
CA ILE A 492 16.30 6.70 15.98
C ILE A 492 14.87 7.05 15.57
N ASP A 493 14.03 7.34 16.54
CA ASP A 493 12.59 7.53 16.33
C ASP A 493 12.05 8.82 16.96
N GLN A 494 12.82 9.46 17.85
CA GLN A 494 12.39 10.65 18.58
C GLN A 494 13.25 11.88 18.28
N GLN A 495 12.61 13.06 18.26
CA GLN A 495 13.31 14.34 18.23
C GLN A 495 14.24 14.51 19.44
N SER A 496 13.90 13.91 20.59
CA SER A 496 14.77 13.91 21.77
C SER A 496 16.14 13.25 21.51
N GLN A 497 16.19 12.20 20.68
CA GLN A 497 17.43 11.53 20.27
C GLN A 497 18.24 12.40 19.30
N VAL A 498 17.55 13.09 18.39
CA VAL A 498 18.16 14.08 17.47
C VAL A 498 18.80 15.22 18.27
N ARG A 499 18.08 15.77 19.25
CA ARG A 499 18.58 16.82 20.17
C ARG A 499 19.84 16.37 20.89
N ARG A 500 19.79 15.21 21.56
CA ARG A 500 20.95 14.64 22.27
C ARG A 500 22.12 14.29 21.34
N GLY A 501 21.90 14.23 20.03
CA GLY A 501 22.91 13.92 19.03
C GLY A 501 23.37 12.46 19.12
N GLU A 502 22.43 11.51 19.23
CA GLU A 502 22.74 10.08 19.28
C GLU A 502 23.51 9.61 18.04
N ARG A 503 24.82 9.36 18.22
CA ARG A 503 25.76 8.97 17.16
C ARG A 503 25.46 7.57 16.62
N LYS A 504 24.54 7.48 15.66
CA LYS A 504 24.12 6.26 14.95
C LYS A 504 24.08 6.50 13.46
N ASN A 505 24.10 5.42 12.68
CA ASN A 505 24.01 5.47 11.23
C ASN A 505 23.39 4.17 10.70
N GLY A 506 22.41 4.28 9.82
CA GLY A 506 21.81 3.14 9.15
C GLY A 506 21.62 3.39 7.67
N LEU A 507 21.35 2.31 6.94
CA LEU A 507 21.00 2.37 5.53
C LEU A 507 19.49 2.53 5.37
N TRP A 508 19.07 3.21 4.32
CA TRP A 508 17.69 3.20 3.82
C TRP A 508 17.56 2.19 2.69
N HIS A 509 16.47 1.44 2.71
CA HIS A 509 15.97 0.78 1.50
C HIS A 509 15.10 1.78 0.74
N ILE A 510 15.44 2.03 -0.52
CA ILE A 510 14.72 2.99 -1.37
C ILE A 510 14.32 2.37 -2.69
N GLU A 511 13.30 2.95 -3.32
CA GLU A 511 12.88 2.66 -4.68
C GLU A 511 12.86 3.96 -5.46
N VAL A 512 13.57 4.01 -6.57
CA VAL A 512 13.60 5.15 -7.47
C VAL A 512 12.45 4.99 -8.47
N ALA A 513 11.42 5.84 -8.36
CA ALA A 513 10.20 5.71 -9.15
C ALA A 513 10.45 5.89 -10.66
N ALA A 514 11.33 6.84 -11.02
CA ALA A 514 11.73 7.08 -12.40
C ALA A 514 13.22 7.41 -12.49
N ALA A 515 13.85 7.00 -13.58
CA ALA A 515 15.23 7.39 -13.85
C ALA A 515 15.33 8.91 -14.08
N GLY A 516 16.44 9.51 -13.69
CA GLY A 516 16.66 10.96 -13.85
C GLY A 516 17.74 11.49 -12.93
N ASP A 517 17.89 12.81 -12.91
CA ASP A 517 18.78 13.50 -11.99
C ASP A 517 18.08 13.79 -10.67
N TYR A 518 18.74 13.43 -9.57
CA TYR A 518 18.24 13.58 -8.22
C TYR A 518 19.12 14.50 -7.39
N SER A 519 18.48 15.35 -6.61
CA SER A 519 19.06 16.14 -5.53
C SER A 519 18.76 15.49 -4.18
N PHE A 520 19.81 15.29 -3.39
CA PHE A 520 19.74 14.83 -2.00
C PHE A 520 20.24 15.93 -1.08
N THR A 521 19.38 16.44 -0.20
CA THR A 521 19.72 17.44 0.81
C THR A 521 19.79 16.80 2.18
N LEU A 522 21.00 16.64 2.71
CA LEU A 522 21.28 16.01 4.00
C LEU A 522 21.31 17.06 5.10
N SER A 523 20.63 16.80 6.22
CA SER A 523 20.72 17.62 7.42
C SER A 523 20.69 16.80 8.71
N ARG A 524 21.23 17.39 9.78
CA ARG A 524 21.10 16.89 11.15
C ARG A 524 19.77 17.32 11.76
N TRP A 525 19.40 18.57 11.55
CA TRP A 525 18.19 19.16 12.09
C TRP A 525 17.09 19.21 11.02
N PRO A 526 15.82 19.17 11.40
CA PRO A 526 14.74 19.39 10.45
C PRO A 526 14.78 20.83 9.95
N GLN A 527 14.31 21.06 8.72
CA GLN A 527 14.47 22.33 8.01
C GLN A 527 13.86 23.51 8.77
N GLU A 528 12.70 23.31 9.37
CA GLU A 528 11.93 24.30 10.14
C GLU A 528 12.65 24.79 11.40
N SER A 529 13.63 24.04 11.93
CA SER A 529 14.40 24.47 13.10
C SER A 529 15.33 25.65 12.82
N GLY A 530 15.74 25.85 11.56
CA GLY A 530 16.69 26.89 11.14
C GLY A 530 18.14 26.70 11.64
N LEU A 531 18.46 25.58 12.29
CA LEU A 531 19.77 25.29 12.89
C LEU A 531 20.79 24.81 11.83
N ALA A 532 22.06 25.20 12.02
CA ALA A 532 23.17 24.68 11.25
C ALA A 532 23.55 23.25 11.67
N LEU A 533 24.20 22.50 10.78
CA LEU A 533 24.70 21.14 11.05
C LEU A 533 25.54 21.06 12.33
N ASN A 534 26.32 22.11 12.58
CA ASN A 534 27.24 22.20 13.71
C ASN A 534 26.62 22.81 14.97
N ASP A 535 25.39 23.31 14.90
CA ASP A 535 24.77 23.94 16.06
C ASP A 535 24.46 22.92 17.16
N GLY A 536 24.66 23.34 18.40
CA GLY A 536 24.00 22.73 19.56
C GLY A 536 22.63 23.36 19.77
N ILE A 537 21.85 22.82 20.70
CA ILE A 537 20.55 23.39 21.07
C ILE A 537 20.44 23.47 22.59
N GLY A 538 19.88 24.57 23.09
CA GLY A 538 19.56 24.72 24.51
C GLY A 538 18.34 23.88 24.92
N GLU A 539 18.04 23.91 26.21
CA GLU A 539 16.75 23.43 26.70
C GLU A 539 15.63 24.31 26.14
N THR A 540 14.49 23.69 25.81
CA THR A 540 13.31 24.41 25.33
C THR A 540 12.16 24.10 26.28
N ARG A 541 11.65 25.12 26.97
CA ARG A 541 10.42 25.02 27.74
C ARG A 541 9.25 24.90 26.76
N VAL A 542 8.48 23.83 26.92
CA VAL A 542 7.23 23.57 26.20
C VAL A 542 6.05 23.77 27.17
N THR A 543 4.82 23.67 26.68
CA THR A 543 3.59 23.92 27.46
C THR A 543 3.59 23.13 28.76
N ASP A 544 3.95 21.86 28.69
CA ASP A 544 3.96 20.95 29.84
C ASP A 544 5.27 20.14 29.90
N GLY A 545 6.41 20.81 30.05
CA GLY A 545 7.69 20.12 30.21
C GLY A 545 8.90 20.91 29.75
N ILE A 546 10.02 20.20 29.57
CA ILE A 546 11.27 20.74 29.03
C ILE A 546 11.86 19.72 28.05
N LEU A 547 12.15 20.15 26.83
CA LEU A 547 12.91 19.37 25.86
C LEU A 547 14.41 19.50 26.16
N SER A 548 15.12 18.38 26.19
CA SER A 548 16.52 18.25 26.64
C SER A 548 17.53 18.90 25.70
N SER A 549 18.44 19.74 26.20
CA SER A 549 19.53 20.33 25.41
C SER A 549 20.40 19.30 24.67
N GLY A 550 21.18 19.80 23.70
CA GLY A 550 21.93 18.98 22.75
C GLY A 550 23.28 19.58 22.38
N PRO A 551 24.33 18.76 22.17
CA PRO A 551 25.66 19.26 21.86
C PRO A 551 25.75 19.80 20.43
N ALA A 552 26.70 20.73 20.22
CA ALA A 552 27.20 21.06 18.89
C ALA A 552 27.95 19.86 18.29
N TRP A 553 27.88 19.72 16.96
CA TRP A 553 28.71 18.78 16.21
C TRP A 553 29.83 19.54 15.51
N ASP A 554 30.97 18.89 15.29
CA ASP A 554 32.08 19.43 14.50
C ASP A 554 32.06 18.80 13.10
N VAL A 555 30.95 18.92 12.37
CA VAL A 555 30.83 18.34 11.02
C VAL A 555 31.70 19.16 10.06
N ALA A 556 32.70 18.50 9.48
CA ALA A 556 33.61 19.08 8.51
C ALA A 556 33.39 18.54 7.08
N SER A 557 32.84 17.33 6.95
CA SER A 557 32.52 16.74 5.65
C SER A 557 31.25 15.89 5.71
N ALA A 558 30.59 15.77 4.55
CA ALA A 558 29.43 14.92 4.37
C ALA A 558 29.62 14.01 3.16
N ARG A 559 29.00 12.83 3.21
CA ARG A 559 29.06 11.83 2.16
C ARG A 559 27.72 11.12 2.01
N ILE A 560 27.39 10.76 0.79
CA ILE A 560 26.21 9.96 0.43
C ILE A 560 26.64 8.84 -0.53
N ARG A 561 26.01 7.68 -0.38
CA ARG A 561 26.07 6.58 -1.34
C ARG A 561 24.65 6.14 -1.68
N VAL A 562 24.34 6.05 -2.98
CA VAL A 562 23.09 5.49 -3.50
C VAL A 562 23.44 4.40 -4.51
N GLY A 563 23.11 3.14 -4.19
CA GLY A 563 23.62 1.99 -4.93
C GLY A 563 25.14 2.01 -5.03
N ASP A 564 25.66 2.02 -6.25
CA ASP A 564 27.10 2.08 -6.55
C ASP A 564 27.65 3.52 -6.67
N VAL A 565 26.79 4.54 -6.63
CA VAL A 565 27.19 5.95 -6.78
C VAL A 565 27.51 6.54 -5.42
N GLU A 566 28.75 6.99 -5.23
CA GLU A 566 29.20 7.69 -4.02
C GLU A 566 29.64 9.13 -4.36
N ARG A 567 29.31 10.07 -3.46
CA ARG A 567 29.70 11.48 -3.52
C ARG A 567 30.04 11.99 -2.13
N SER A 568 31.01 12.88 -2.04
CA SER A 568 31.42 13.53 -0.79
C SER A 568 31.78 14.99 -1.01
N THR A 569 31.55 15.84 -0.01
CA THR A 569 31.95 17.25 -0.05
C THR A 569 32.28 17.77 1.35
N HIS A 570 32.93 18.93 1.41
CA HIS A 570 33.20 19.64 2.65
C HIS A 570 31.97 20.43 3.10
N VAL A 571 31.77 20.52 4.41
CA VAL A 571 30.69 21.32 5.00
C VAL A 571 31.21 22.73 5.25
N SER A 572 30.58 23.73 4.63
CA SER A 572 30.92 25.13 4.89
C SER A 572 30.45 25.56 6.28
N ALA A 573 31.17 26.51 6.90
CA ALA A 573 30.76 27.08 8.18
C ALA A 573 29.33 27.65 8.11
N GLY A 574 28.50 27.33 9.10
CA GLY A 574 27.10 27.75 9.16
C GLY A 574 26.14 27.04 8.19
N ALA A 575 26.59 26.01 7.47
CA ALA A 575 25.71 25.23 6.60
C ALA A 575 24.59 24.53 7.40
N ARG A 576 23.35 24.72 6.98
CA ARG A 576 22.17 24.03 7.52
C ARG A 576 21.99 22.62 6.96
N SER A 577 22.44 22.44 5.73
CA SER A 577 22.37 21.18 5.00
C SER A 577 23.51 21.08 3.99
N VAL A 578 23.68 19.89 3.43
CA VAL A 578 24.59 19.64 2.30
C VAL A 578 23.79 19.00 1.18
N LYS A 579 23.93 19.53 -0.03
CA LYS A 579 23.24 19.03 -1.22
C LYS A 579 24.19 18.21 -2.10
N PHE A 580 23.69 17.10 -2.63
CA PHE A 580 24.35 16.26 -3.64
C PHE A 580 23.42 16.09 -4.83
N GLU A 581 23.97 16.12 -6.04
CA GLU A 581 23.23 15.80 -7.25
C GLU A 581 23.86 14.58 -7.92
N MET A 582 23.03 13.63 -8.35
CA MET A 582 23.47 12.44 -9.07
C MET A 582 22.36 11.85 -9.95
N PRO A 583 22.72 11.26 -11.11
CA PRO A 583 21.78 10.49 -11.92
C PRO A 583 21.49 9.16 -11.24
N LEU A 584 20.22 8.75 -11.25
CA LEU A 584 19.78 7.45 -10.75
C LEU A 584 18.98 6.70 -11.82
N ALA A 585 19.15 5.39 -11.86
CA ALA A 585 18.26 4.49 -12.59
C ALA A 585 17.00 4.22 -11.75
N ALA A 586 15.88 3.93 -12.42
CA ALA A 586 14.66 3.49 -11.77
C ALA A 586 14.86 2.11 -11.10
N GLY A 587 14.11 1.84 -10.04
CA GLY A 587 14.10 0.54 -9.36
C GLY A 587 14.61 0.58 -7.91
N ARG A 588 14.63 -0.60 -7.29
CA ARG A 588 15.02 -0.76 -5.88
C ARG A 588 16.53 -0.66 -5.71
N THR A 589 16.97 0.09 -4.70
CA THR A 589 18.37 0.21 -4.31
C THR A 589 18.48 0.58 -2.83
N THR A 590 19.70 0.86 -2.35
CA THR A 590 19.94 1.32 -0.98
C THR A 590 20.62 2.67 -0.97
N MET A 591 20.33 3.47 0.05
CA MET A 591 21.00 4.75 0.31
C MET A 591 21.64 4.73 1.71
N GLN A 592 22.80 5.34 1.86
CA GLN A 592 23.39 5.63 3.18
C GLN A 592 24.13 6.95 3.17
N THR A 593 24.18 7.62 4.32
CA THR A 593 24.83 8.93 4.49
C THR A 593 25.82 8.92 5.65
N TRP A 594 26.79 9.82 5.61
CA TRP A 594 27.79 10.01 6.67
C TRP A 594 28.08 11.49 6.87
N LEU A 595 28.15 11.89 8.13
CA LEU A 595 28.67 13.18 8.59
C LEU A 595 29.94 12.91 9.41
N SER A 596 31.05 13.54 9.03
CA SER A 596 32.37 13.28 9.62
C SER A 596 33.03 14.54 10.15
N ASP A 597 33.86 14.37 11.18
CA ASP A 597 34.58 15.46 11.83
C ASP A 597 35.80 15.97 11.04
N GLY A 598 36.47 17.02 11.55
CA GLY A 598 37.69 17.57 10.95
C GLY A 598 38.88 16.60 10.86
N LYS A 599 38.81 15.45 11.52
CA LYS A 599 39.80 14.36 11.44
C LYS A 599 39.37 13.22 10.50
N GLY A 600 38.20 13.36 9.85
CA GLY A 600 37.61 12.34 8.99
C GLY A 600 36.95 11.18 9.75
N GLN A 601 36.73 11.30 11.06
CA GLN A 601 36.03 10.28 11.84
C GLN A 601 34.51 10.46 11.71
N GLU A 602 33.79 9.35 11.54
CA GLU A 602 32.33 9.35 11.48
C GLU A 602 31.72 9.83 12.80
N ILE A 603 30.82 10.81 12.71
CA ILE A 603 29.96 11.25 13.81
C ILE A 603 28.66 10.44 13.79
N GLY A 604 28.04 10.29 12.62
CA GLY A 604 26.81 9.53 12.39
C GLY A 604 26.24 9.76 10.99
N GLY A 605 25.04 9.24 10.73
CA GLY A 605 24.29 9.52 9.50
C GLY A 605 23.53 10.86 9.58
N ALA A 606 23.07 11.36 8.44
CA ALA A 606 22.14 12.48 8.41
C ALA A 606 20.76 12.01 8.93
N TYR A 607 20.18 12.67 9.92
CA TYR A 607 18.87 12.26 10.44
C TYR A 607 17.72 12.58 9.48
N TYR A 608 17.91 13.57 8.60
CA TYR A 608 16.95 13.97 7.59
C TYR A 608 17.64 14.03 6.22
N VAL A 609 16.96 13.51 5.21
CA VAL A 609 17.37 13.60 3.80
C VAL A 609 16.17 13.96 2.96
N THR A 610 16.18 15.13 2.32
CA THR A 610 15.20 15.46 1.29
C THR A 610 15.70 14.93 -0.06
N ALA A 611 14.95 14.02 -0.67
CA ALA A 611 15.23 13.48 -1.99
C ALA A 611 14.26 14.09 -3.02
N GLU A 612 14.81 14.72 -4.05
CA GLU A 612 14.07 15.46 -5.08
C GLU A 612 14.54 15.03 -6.46
N ARG A 613 13.63 14.62 -7.33
CA ARG A 613 13.88 14.49 -8.77
C ARG A 613 13.90 15.90 -9.37
N LEU A 614 15.04 16.33 -9.92
CA LEU A 614 15.31 17.70 -10.37
C LEU A 614 14.70 18.01 -11.74
N GLU A 615 14.80 17.06 -12.66
CA GLU A 615 14.14 17.10 -13.96
C GLU A 615 13.50 15.74 -14.18
N ALA A 616 12.19 15.70 -14.40
CA ALA A 616 11.57 14.51 -14.95
C ALA A 616 12.19 14.29 -16.34
N ALA A 617 12.74 13.10 -16.61
CA ALA A 617 13.07 12.74 -17.98
C ALA A 617 11.80 13.01 -18.82
N SER A 618 11.93 13.76 -19.92
CA SER A 618 10.77 13.97 -20.78
C SER A 618 10.26 12.58 -21.20
N PRO A 619 8.96 12.31 -21.01
CA PRO A 619 8.41 11.00 -21.32
C PRO A 619 8.74 10.65 -22.76
N VAL A 620 9.04 9.38 -23.03
CA VAL A 620 9.19 8.92 -24.41
C VAL A 620 7.84 9.08 -25.10
N THR A 621 7.79 9.95 -26.11
CA THR A 621 6.59 10.06 -26.96
C THR A 621 6.54 8.85 -27.88
N LEU A 622 5.46 8.07 -27.77
CA LEU A 622 5.35 6.75 -28.34
C LEU A 622 4.12 6.62 -29.24
N ILE A 623 4.30 6.06 -30.44
CA ILE A 623 3.22 5.48 -31.23
C ILE A 623 3.34 3.96 -31.11
N PHE A 624 2.26 3.31 -30.68
CA PHE A 624 2.19 1.85 -30.59
C PHE A 624 1.49 1.29 -31.82
N ASP A 625 2.20 0.50 -32.62
CA ASP A 625 1.68 -0.17 -33.81
C ASP A 625 1.56 -1.67 -33.52
N THR A 626 0.33 -2.15 -33.50
CA THR A 626 -0.02 -3.49 -32.99
C THR A 626 -0.95 -4.16 -34.00
N ASP A 627 -1.02 -5.49 -34.01
CA ASP A 627 -2.13 -6.11 -34.74
C ASP A 627 -3.40 -6.22 -33.87
N MET A 628 -3.27 -6.08 -32.53
CA MET A 628 -4.32 -6.27 -31.52
C MET A 628 -5.26 -7.42 -31.90
N SER A 629 -4.66 -8.53 -32.37
CA SER A 629 -5.37 -9.61 -33.03
C SER A 629 -4.61 -10.92 -32.90
N GLY A 630 -5.30 -11.94 -32.40
CA GLY A 630 -4.84 -13.32 -32.44
C GLY A 630 -4.18 -13.76 -31.13
N ASP A 631 -3.10 -13.10 -30.70
CA ASP A 631 -2.46 -13.41 -29.42
C ASP A 631 -2.64 -12.26 -28.41
N CYS A 632 -2.68 -12.56 -27.11
CA CYS A 632 -3.08 -11.60 -26.07
C CYS A 632 -1.94 -10.74 -25.53
N ASP A 633 -0.72 -10.92 -26.05
CA ASP A 633 0.47 -10.14 -25.69
C ASP A 633 0.42 -8.71 -26.18
N ASP A 634 -0.31 -8.39 -27.26
CA ASP A 634 -0.61 -7.02 -27.66
C ASP A 634 -1.38 -6.27 -26.55
N ALA A 635 -2.39 -6.92 -25.97
CA ALA A 635 -3.15 -6.35 -24.85
C ALA A 635 -2.26 -6.19 -23.60
N GLY A 636 -1.37 -7.18 -23.35
CA GLY A 636 -0.38 -7.11 -22.28
C GLY A 636 0.62 -5.96 -22.48
N ALA A 637 1.08 -5.74 -23.71
CA ALA A 637 2.00 -4.67 -24.07
C ALA A 637 1.34 -3.30 -23.92
N LEU A 638 0.09 -3.14 -24.39
CA LEU A 638 -0.66 -1.88 -24.20
C LEU A 638 -0.92 -1.59 -22.72
N GLY A 639 -1.31 -2.60 -21.92
CA GLY A 639 -1.46 -2.45 -20.46
C GLY A 639 -0.16 -2.03 -19.76
N LEU A 640 0.97 -2.65 -20.16
CA LEU A 640 2.30 -2.26 -19.69
C LEU A 640 2.66 -0.82 -20.08
N LEU A 641 2.34 -0.38 -21.31
CA LEU A 641 2.61 0.98 -21.76
C LEU A 641 1.77 2.01 -20.99
N HIS A 642 0.50 1.70 -20.67
CA HIS A 642 -0.30 2.54 -19.78
C HIS A 642 0.30 2.62 -18.37
N ALA A 643 0.79 1.51 -17.82
CA ALA A 643 1.47 1.51 -16.53
C ALA A 643 2.76 2.35 -16.54
N LEU A 644 3.48 2.39 -17.66
CA LEU A 644 4.64 3.26 -17.85
C LEU A 644 4.22 4.73 -18.04
N ALA A 645 3.08 4.99 -18.69
CA ALA A 645 2.52 6.33 -18.80
C ALA A 645 2.04 6.88 -17.46
N ASP A 646 1.43 6.06 -16.61
CA ASP A 646 1.07 6.40 -15.22
C ASP A 646 2.31 6.75 -14.37
N ARG A 647 3.48 6.21 -14.73
CA ARG A 647 4.76 6.52 -14.08
C ARG A 647 5.48 7.74 -14.68
N GLY A 648 4.89 8.37 -15.70
CA GLY A 648 5.50 9.47 -16.44
C GLY A 648 6.69 9.05 -17.32
N GLU A 649 6.87 7.75 -17.60
CA GLU A 649 7.99 7.25 -18.40
C GLU A 649 7.72 7.38 -19.91
N CYS A 650 6.45 7.34 -20.35
CA CYS A 650 6.07 7.55 -21.74
C CYS A 650 4.75 8.31 -21.92
N GLU A 651 4.58 8.91 -23.10
CA GLU A 651 3.34 9.51 -23.56
C GLU A 651 2.85 8.74 -24.78
N LEU A 652 1.72 8.03 -24.65
CA LEU A 652 1.09 7.32 -25.76
C LEU A 652 0.34 8.31 -26.66
N LEU A 653 0.92 8.61 -27.82
CA LEU A 653 0.36 9.57 -28.77
C LEU A 653 -0.77 8.96 -29.63
N ALA A 654 -0.59 7.70 -30.01
CA ALA A 654 -1.55 6.97 -30.84
C ALA A 654 -1.32 5.46 -30.71
N VAL A 655 -2.39 4.69 -30.89
CA VAL A 655 -2.34 3.25 -31.11
C VAL A 655 -2.90 2.96 -32.50
N VAL A 656 -2.07 2.39 -33.37
CA VAL A 656 -2.48 2.04 -34.72
C VAL A 656 -2.51 0.53 -34.88
N THR A 657 -3.60 0.04 -35.46
CA THR A 657 -3.76 -1.38 -35.76
C THR A 657 -3.33 -1.63 -37.21
N ASN A 658 -2.37 -2.53 -37.41
CA ASN A 658 -1.77 -2.82 -38.72
C ASN A 658 -2.51 -3.91 -39.51
N ARG A 659 -3.68 -4.30 -39.00
CA ARG A 659 -4.53 -5.31 -39.61
C ARG A 659 -5.95 -5.14 -39.12
N ARG A 660 -6.90 -5.36 -40.02
CA ARG A 660 -8.30 -5.52 -39.68
C ARG A 660 -8.59 -6.93 -39.16
N ASP A 661 -9.16 -7.05 -37.98
CA ASP A 661 -9.60 -8.34 -37.42
C ASP A 661 -10.93 -8.78 -38.05
N LEU A 662 -11.14 -10.08 -38.22
CA LEU A 662 -12.37 -10.63 -38.82
C LEU A 662 -13.61 -10.37 -37.96
N SER A 663 -13.45 -10.11 -36.66
CA SER A 663 -14.52 -9.71 -35.74
C SER A 663 -14.78 -8.20 -35.73
N ASN A 664 -13.98 -7.42 -36.47
CA ASN A 664 -14.11 -5.97 -36.60
C ASN A 664 -13.99 -5.24 -35.24
N ALA A 665 -13.14 -5.73 -34.34
CA ALA A 665 -13.12 -5.35 -32.92
C ALA A 665 -11.74 -4.93 -32.37
N SER A 666 -10.68 -4.90 -33.18
CA SER A 666 -9.33 -4.54 -32.69
C SER A 666 -9.25 -3.10 -32.20
N ALA A 667 -9.80 -2.14 -32.93
CA ALA A 667 -9.86 -0.74 -32.52
C ALA A 667 -10.68 -0.55 -31.24
N ALA A 668 -11.79 -1.28 -31.13
CA ALA A 668 -12.63 -1.28 -29.94
C ALA A 668 -11.93 -1.89 -28.71
N ALA A 669 -11.15 -2.96 -28.92
CA ALA A 669 -10.36 -3.58 -27.86
C ALA A 669 -9.23 -2.64 -27.37
N VAL A 670 -8.56 -1.93 -28.29
CA VAL A 670 -7.61 -0.86 -27.93
C VAL A 670 -8.31 0.20 -27.08
N ASP A 671 -9.47 0.67 -27.53
CA ASP A 671 -10.21 1.74 -26.85
C ASP A 671 -10.71 1.32 -25.46
N ALA A 672 -11.17 0.07 -25.31
CA ALA A 672 -11.54 -0.49 -24.03
C ALA A 672 -10.37 -0.51 -23.03
N ILE A 673 -9.17 -0.86 -23.50
CA ILE A 673 -7.96 -0.82 -22.66
C ILE A 673 -7.60 0.63 -22.33
N ASN A 674 -7.60 1.54 -23.31
CA ASN A 674 -7.31 2.96 -23.11
C ASN A 674 -8.27 3.61 -22.10
N THR A 675 -9.57 3.33 -22.24
CA THR A 675 -10.63 3.83 -21.36
C THR A 675 -10.47 3.29 -19.94
N TYR A 676 -10.14 2.01 -19.76
CA TYR A 676 -9.86 1.43 -18.45
C TYR A 676 -8.69 2.13 -17.73
N TYR A 677 -7.66 2.53 -18.48
CA TYR A 677 -6.52 3.31 -17.97
C TYR A 677 -6.75 4.83 -17.98
N GLY A 678 -8.01 5.28 -18.13
CA GLY A 678 -8.38 6.70 -18.02
C GLY A 678 -7.89 7.59 -19.16
N ARG A 679 -7.60 7.02 -20.34
CA ARG A 679 -7.06 7.74 -21.52
C ARG A 679 -7.88 7.49 -22.81
N PRO A 680 -9.22 7.66 -22.80
CA PRO A 680 -10.06 7.41 -23.98
C PRO A 680 -9.72 8.33 -25.18
N GLU A 681 -8.98 9.42 -24.96
CA GLU A 681 -8.61 10.39 -25.99
C GLU A 681 -7.43 9.98 -26.89
N ILE A 682 -6.72 8.89 -26.58
CA ILE A 682 -5.59 8.42 -27.39
C ILE A 682 -6.09 8.10 -28.81
N ALA A 683 -5.41 8.65 -29.82
CA ALA A 683 -5.80 8.46 -31.20
C ALA A 683 -5.69 6.99 -31.63
N ILE A 684 -6.74 6.46 -32.25
CA ILE A 684 -6.79 5.08 -32.77
C ILE A 684 -6.90 5.10 -34.29
N GLY A 685 -5.95 4.45 -34.96
CA GLY A 685 -5.94 4.26 -36.41
C GLY A 685 -6.05 2.79 -36.79
N THR A 686 -6.65 2.49 -37.94
CA THR A 686 -6.79 1.13 -38.48
C THR A 686 -6.39 1.08 -39.94
N ASP A 687 -5.70 0.01 -40.34
CA ASP A 687 -5.38 -0.22 -41.74
C ASP A 687 -6.66 -0.43 -42.57
N LYS A 688 -6.94 0.46 -43.53
CA LYS A 688 -8.11 0.36 -44.43
C LYS A 688 -7.78 -0.27 -45.79
N GLN A 689 -6.50 -0.30 -46.18
CA GLN A 689 -6.07 -0.72 -47.52
C GLN A 689 -5.27 -2.02 -47.53
N GLY A 690 -4.82 -2.48 -46.36
CA GLY A 690 -3.95 -3.64 -46.19
C GLY A 690 -4.45 -4.94 -46.80
N PRO A 691 -3.57 -5.90 -47.07
CA PRO A 691 -3.97 -7.12 -47.74
C PRO A 691 -4.99 -7.89 -46.91
N THR A 692 -6.18 -8.12 -47.47
CA THR A 692 -7.26 -8.90 -46.82
C THR A 692 -6.86 -10.35 -46.53
N ALA A 693 -5.82 -10.86 -47.20
CA ALA A 693 -5.21 -12.15 -46.90
C ALA A 693 -4.58 -12.24 -45.50
N LEU A 694 -4.43 -11.11 -44.79
CA LEU A 694 -3.84 -11.04 -43.47
C LEU A 694 -4.86 -11.22 -42.33
N GLN A 695 -6.17 -11.10 -42.58
CA GLN A 695 -7.18 -11.09 -41.51
C GLN A 695 -7.24 -12.41 -40.73
N ARG A 696 -7.41 -12.32 -39.40
CA ARG A 696 -7.62 -13.45 -38.49
C ARG A 696 -8.72 -13.08 -37.48
N THR A 697 -9.23 -14.07 -36.75
CA THR A 697 -10.14 -13.83 -35.62
C THR A 697 -9.35 -13.78 -34.32
N SER A 698 -9.51 -12.70 -33.56
CA SER A 698 -8.98 -12.57 -32.21
C SER A 698 -9.81 -13.37 -31.20
N PRO A 699 -9.17 -14.11 -30.29
CA PRO A 699 -9.88 -14.83 -29.24
C PRO A 699 -10.43 -13.91 -28.14
N TYR A 700 -10.02 -12.63 -28.11
CA TYR A 700 -10.40 -11.70 -27.04
C TYR A 700 -10.96 -10.35 -27.51
N ALA A 701 -10.62 -9.86 -28.71
CA ALA A 701 -10.94 -8.47 -29.10
C ALA A 701 -12.45 -8.17 -29.06
N ALA A 702 -13.27 -9.08 -29.58
CA ALA A 702 -14.74 -8.95 -29.51
C ALA A 702 -15.25 -8.94 -28.06
N ALA A 703 -14.70 -9.77 -27.18
CA ALA A 703 -15.08 -9.77 -25.78
C ALA A 703 -14.71 -8.44 -25.09
N LEU A 704 -13.57 -7.85 -25.42
CA LEU A 704 -13.20 -6.55 -24.86
C LEU A 704 -14.12 -5.42 -25.33
N ARG A 705 -14.49 -5.41 -26.61
CA ARG A 705 -15.50 -4.49 -27.17
C ARG A 705 -16.84 -4.64 -26.44
N ASP A 706 -17.28 -5.88 -26.23
CA ASP A 706 -18.65 -6.16 -25.78
C ASP A 706 -18.82 -6.10 -24.25
N GLU A 707 -17.74 -6.34 -23.48
CA GLU A 707 -17.79 -6.46 -22.01
C GLU A 707 -17.28 -5.20 -21.26
N PHE A 708 -16.56 -4.28 -21.90
CA PHE A 708 -15.91 -3.12 -21.24
C PHE A 708 -16.31 -1.79 -21.88
N PRO A 709 -16.34 -0.67 -21.13
CA PRO A 709 -16.60 0.65 -21.68
C PRO A 709 -15.61 1.04 -22.78
N ASN A 710 -16.12 1.51 -23.92
CA ASN A 710 -15.38 2.05 -25.06
C ASN A 710 -16.31 2.95 -25.90
N ASP A 711 -15.75 3.94 -26.57
CA ASP A 711 -16.43 4.83 -27.52
C ASP A 711 -16.33 4.31 -28.97
N MET A 712 -15.44 3.35 -29.22
CA MET A 712 -15.16 2.78 -30.54
C MET A 712 -15.90 1.46 -30.77
N VAL A 713 -16.89 1.44 -31.68
CA VAL A 713 -17.71 0.22 -31.89
C VAL A 713 -17.18 -0.74 -32.96
N ALA A 714 -16.30 -0.29 -33.88
CA ALA A 714 -15.82 -1.12 -34.99
C ALA A 714 -14.55 -0.60 -35.66
N ASP A 715 -13.70 -1.52 -36.16
CA ASP A 715 -12.49 -1.16 -36.92
C ASP A 715 -12.81 -0.26 -38.13
N ASP A 716 -13.95 -0.47 -38.78
CA ASP A 716 -14.38 0.32 -39.94
C ASP A 716 -14.54 1.81 -39.65
N LEU A 717 -14.88 2.17 -38.40
CA LEU A 717 -15.17 3.55 -38.01
C LEU A 717 -13.95 4.31 -37.49
N ALA A 718 -12.86 3.62 -37.15
CA ALA A 718 -11.61 4.26 -36.77
C ALA A 718 -10.98 5.01 -37.97
N GLU A 719 -10.11 5.98 -37.69
CA GLU A 719 -9.35 6.70 -38.72
C GLU A 719 -8.45 5.72 -39.50
N ASP A 720 -8.08 6.06 -40.74
CA ASP A 720 -7.08 5.30 -41.49
C ASP A 720 -5.71 5.41 -40.81
N ALA A 721 -5.00 4.28 -40.67
CA ALA A 721 -3.72 4.23 -39.97
C ALA A 721 -2.67 5.18 -40.57
N PHE A 722 -2.63 5.33 -41.90
CA PHE A 722 -1.70 6.25 -42.56
C PHE A 722 -2.02 7.72 -42.20
N ASP A 723 -3.30 8.07 -42.15
CA ASP A 723 -3.74 9.42 -41.80
C ASP A 723 -3.46 9.72 -40.31
N THR A 724 -3.71 8.76 -39.41
CA THR A 724 -3.35 8.86 -37.99
C THR A 724 -1.84 9.07 -37.82
N TYR A 725 -1.01 8.27 -38.50
CA TYR A 725 0.45 8.46 -38.49
C TYR A 725 0.86 9.85 -38.95
N CYS A 726 0.32 10.31 -40.08
CA CYS A 726 0.67 11.63 -40.63
C CYS A 726 0.28 12.75 -39.68
N ARG A 727 -0.94 12.72 -39.13
CA ARG A 727 -1.45 13.72 -38.19
C ARG A 727 -0.63 13.73 -36.91
N THR A 728 -0.40 12.57 -36.30
CA THR A 728 0.34 12.43 -35.05
C THR A 728 1.79 12.85 -35.21
N LEU A 729 2.51 12.34 -36.22
CA LEU A 729 3.93 12.71 -36.43
C LEU A 729 4.11 14.19 -36.77
N THR A 730 3.21 14.79 -37.56
CA THR A 730 3.32 16.21 -37.95
C THR A 730 3.22 17.14 -36.74
N ALA A 731 2.41 16.77 -35.74
CA ALA A 731 2.20 17.54 -34.52
C ALA A 731 3.39 17.51 -33.55
N GLN A 732 4.35 16.59 -33.74
CA GLN A 732 5.43 16.36 -32.78
C GLN A 732 6.71 17.12 -33.16
N PRO A 733 7.60 17.44 -32.20
CA PRO A 733 8.92 17.97 -32.49
C PRO A 733 9.76 17.04 -33.37
N ASP A 734 10.75 17.59 -34.06
CA ASP A 734 11.67 16.78 -34.89
C ASP A 734 12.47 15.81 -34.01
N HIS A 735 12.70 14.59 -34.50
CA HIS A 735 13.43 13.52 -33.81
C HIS A 735 12.95 13.20 -32.38
N SER A 736 11.65 13.33 -32.12
CA SER A 736 11.08 13.10 -30.78
C SER A 736 10.39 11.73 -30.65
N VAL A 737 9.74 11.24 -31.71
CA VAL A 737 8.80 10.10 -31.60
C VAL A 737 9.51 8.76 -31.72
N THR A 738 9.24 7.87 -30.77
CA THR A 738 9.55 6.43 -30.90
C THR A 738 8.33 5.71 -31.46
N ILE A 739 8.54 4.83 -32.44
CA ILE A 739 7.49 3.90 -32.90
C ILE A 739 7.85 2.51 -32.37
N CYS A 740 6.93 1.88 -31.65
CA CYS A 740 7.03 0.48 -31.26
C CYS A 740 6.04 -0.32 -32.09
N SER A 741 6.53 -1.16 -33.01
CA SER A 741 5.71 -2.01 -33.85
C SER A 741 5.85 -3.46 -33.42
N VAL A 742 4.73 -4.07 -33.04
CA VAL A 742 4.61 -5.43 -32.53
C VAL A 742 3.71 -6.31 -33.38
N GLY A 743 3.28 -5.83 -34.55
CA GLY A 743 2.56 -6.64 -35.53
C GLY A 743 3.19 -6.58 -36.93
N ALA A 744 2.36 -6.72 -37.96
CA ALA A 744 2.84 -6.71 -39.34
C ALA A 744 3.32 -5.31 -39.77
N LEU A 745 4.39 -5.26 -40.56
CA LEU A 745 5.02 -3.99 -40.96
C LEU A 745 4.34 -3.29 -42.16
N SER A 746 3.05 -3.57 -42.43
CA SER A 746 2.28 -3.01 -43.55
C SER A 746 2.11 -1.50 -43.45
N ASN A 747 1.59 -1.01 -42.32
CA ASN A 747 1.43 0.42 -42.04
C ASN A 747 2.76 1.17 -42.21
N LEU A 748 3.84 0.62 -41.65
CA LEU A 748 5.17 1.22 -41.72
C LEU A 748 5.74 1.24 -43.14
N ALA A 749 5.53 0.18 -43.92
CA ALA A 749 5.92 0.15 -45.32
C ALA A 749 5.17 1.21 -46.13
N GLU A 750 3.87 1.37 -45.90
CA GLU A 750 3.08 2.41 -46.54
C GLU A 750 3.55 3.83 -46.15
N LEU A 751 3.70 4.10 -44.86
CA LEU A 751 4.20 5.36 -44.33
C LEU A 751 5.58 5.70 -44.94
N CYS A 752 6.49 4.72 -44.96
CA CYS A 752 7.83 4.88 -45.51
C CYS A 752 7.84 5.12 -47.03
N ARG A 753 6.91 4.52 -47.78
CA ARG A 753 6.79 4.75 -49.24
C ARG A 753 6.23 6.14 -49.55
N ARG A 754 5.18 6.55 -48.83
CA ARG A 754 4.41 7.76 -49.14
C ARG A 754 4.99 9.02 -48.50
N LYS A 755 5.64 8.91 -47.33
CA LYS A 755 6.13 10.04 -46.52
C LYS A 755 7.52 9.77 -45.88
N PRO A 756 8.55 9.36 -46.65
CA PRO A 756 9.88 9.07 -46.09
C PRO A 756 10.53 10.27 -45.40
N ASP A 757 10.26 11.49 -45.87
CA ASP A 757 10.82 12.71 -45.26
C ASP A 757 10.19 13.02 -43.91
N LEU A 758 8.88 12.77 -43.73
CA LEU A 758 8.21 12.92 -42.44
C LEU A 758 8.78 11.93 -41.42
N VAL A 759 8.98 10.67 -41.82
CA VAL A 759 9.62 9.65 -40.97
C VAL A 759 11.03 10.10 -40.57
N ARG A 760 11.85 10.51 -41.54
CA ARG A 760 13.22 10.98 -41.27
C ARG A 760 13.25 12.17 -40.32
N GLN A 761 12.30 13.09 -40.46
CA GLN A 761 12.24 14.31 -39.67
C GLN A 761 11.74 14.06 -38.24
N LYS A 762 10.71 13.22 -38.06
CA LYS A 762 9.98 13.12 -36.79
C LYS A 762 10.37 11.92 -35.94
N VAL A 763 10.71 10.79 -36.57
CA VAL A 763 10.95 9.54 -35.86
C VAL A 763 12.38 9.51 -35.33
N LYS A 764 12.52 9.35 -34.02
CA LYS A 764 13.79 9.14 -33.32
C LYS A 764 14.32 7.73 -33.56
N GLN A 765 13.47 6.72 -33.35
CA GLN A 765 13.80 5.32 -33.54
C GLN A 765 12.54 4.49 -33.82
N LEU A 766 12.73 3.38 -34.53
CA LEU A 766 11.74 2.33 -34.69
C LEU A 766 12.19 1.09 -33.90
N VAL A 767 11.32 0.56 -33.04
CA VAL A 767 11.51 -0.71 -32.34
C VAL A 767 10.54 -1.73 -32.91
N VAL A 768 11.04 -2.88 -33.35
CA VAL A 768 10.26 -3.93 -34.03
C VAL A 768 10.35 -5.22 -33.25
N MET A 769 9.22 -5.77 -32.83
CA MET A 769 9.14 -7.18 -32.45
C MET A 769 9.04 -8.02 -33.72
N GLY A 770 10.10 -8.77 -34.04
CA GLY A 770 10.09 -9.64 -35.21
C GLY A 770 11.43 -10.27 -35.55
N GLY A 771 11.37 -11.40 -36.23
CA GLY A 771 12.55 -12.18 -36.63
C GLY A 771 13.17 -13.04 -35.53
N GLU A 772 14.34 -13.60 -35.83
CA GLU A 772 15.22 -14.32 -34.90
C GLU A 772 16.68 -14.02 -35.27
N PHE A 773 17.52 -13.72 -34.27
CA PHE A 773 18.88 -13.21 -34.48
C PHE A 773 19.96 -14.09 -33.84
N PRO A 774 21.15 -14.21 -34.47
CA PRO A 774 21.60 -13.51 -35.67
C PRO A 774 21.05 -14.10 -36.99
N THR A 775 20.40 -15.25 -36.99
CA THR A 775 19.80 -15.85 -38.20
C THR A 775 18.61 -16.70 -37.80
N SER A 776 17.47 -16.49 -38.46
CA SER A 776 16.27 -17.27 -38.19
C SER A 776 16.28 -18.62 -38.89
N THR A 777 15.86 -19.66 -38.19
CA THR A 777 15.61 -20.99 -38.79
C THR A 777 14.13 -21.24 -39.08
N ARG A 778 13.27 -20.35 -38.61
CA ARG A 778 11.81 -20.43 -38.69
C ARG A 778 11.21 -19.09 -39.08
N ARG A 779 10.00 -19.16 -39.60
CA ARG A 779 9.17 -17.99 -39.91
C ARG A 779 8.60 -17.42 -38.62
N GLU A 780 9.04 -16.23 -38.24
CA GLU A 780 8.42 -15.43 -37.18
C GLU A 780 7.14 -14.78 -37.73
N ALA A 781 6.09 -14.67 -36.90
CA ALA A 781 4.74 -14.32 -37.33
C ALA A 781 4.63 -12.91 -37.92
N ASN A 782 5.24 -11.90 -37.29
CA ASN A 782 5.17 -10.50 -37.73
C ASN A 782 5.87 -10.29 -39.07
N ILE A 783 7.00 -10.96 -39.29
CA ILE A 783 7.70 -10.95 -40.59
C ILE A 783 6.96 -11.78 -41.63
N ALA A 784 6.53 -12.99 -41.28
CA ALA A 784 5.95 -13.94 -42.22
C ALA A 784 4.53 -13.57 -42.66
N THR A 785 3.82 -12.77 -41.87
CA THR A 785 2.49 -12.25 -42.21
C THR A 785 2.57 -11.39 -43.48
N HIS A 786 3.54 -10.48 -43.57
CA HIS A 786 3.73 -9.66 -44.77
C HIS A 786 5.22 -9.52 -45.14
N PRO A 787 5.85 -10.56 -45.72
CA PRO A 787 7.29 -10.59 -45.97
C PRO A 787 7.77 -9.45 -46.88
N GLU A 788 6.95 -9.05 -47.86
CA GLU A 788 7.29 -7.94 -48.77
C GLU A 788 7.38 -6.59 -48.03
N ALA A 789 6.40 -6.28 -47.18
CA ALA A 789 6.41 -5.05 -46.38
C ALA A 789 7.57 -5.06 -45.39
N ALA A 790 7.80 -6.20 -44.71
CA ALA A 790 8.91 -6.35 -43.77
C ALA A 790 10.27 -6.17 -44.46
N LYS A 791 10.47 -6.82 -45.61
CA LYS A 791 11.68 -6.68 -46.44
C LYS A 791 11.86 -5.23 -46.90
N PHE A 792 10.78 -4.55 -47.26
CA PHE A 792 10.83 -3.15 -47.67
C PHE A 792 11.27 -2.25 -46.50
N VAL A 793 10.65 -2.36 -45.32
CA VAL A 793 10.99 -1.56 -44.14
C VAL A 793 12.44 -1.80 -43.72
N ALA A 794 12.88 -3.06 -43.62
CA ALA A 794 14.26 -3.40 -43.25
C ALA A 794 15.32 -2.84 -44.24
N ALA A 795 14.95 -2.63 -45.51
CA ALA A 795 15.86 -2.11 -46.51
C ALA A 795 15.80 -0.58 -46.67
N HIS A 796 14.66 0.06 -46.39
CA HIS A 796 14.41 1.46 -46.80
C HIS A 796 14.02 2.40 -45.66
N TRP A 797 13.88 1.93 -44.42
CA TRP A 797 13.55 2.80 -43.30
C TRP A 797 14.63 3.91 -43.15
N PRO A 798 14.26 5.21 -43.12
CA PRO A 798 15.24 6.30 -43.12
C PRO A 798 16.10 6.39 -41.83
N GLY A 799 15.55 5.92 -40.70
CA GLY A 799 16.12 6.03 -39.36
C GLY A 799 16.75 4.75 -38.84
N SER A 800 16.98 4.69 -37.52
CA SER A 800 17.42 3.48 -36.84
C SER A 800 16.27 2.48 -36.66
N ILE A 801 16.62 1.18 -36.69
CA ILE A 801 15.71 0.09 -36.34
C ILE A 801 16.34 -0.76 -35.24
N VAL A 802 15.63 -0.95 -34.13
CA VAL A 802 15.97 -1.93 -33.11
C VAL A 802 15.08 -3.15 -33.29
N TRP A 803 15.69 -4.31 -33.47
CA TRP A 803 14.99 -5.58 -33.66
C TRP A 803 14.98 -6.39 -32.37
N HIS A 804 13.77 -6.67 -31.89
CA HIS A 804 13.49 -7.59 -30.80
C HIS A 804 13.10 -8.94 -31.40
N GLY A 805 14.04 -9.88 -31.39
CA GLY A 805 13.81 -11.23 -31.90
C GLY A 805 12.87 -12.03 -31.01
N PHE A 806 12.16 -12.98 -31.60
CA PHE A 806 11.28 -13.92 -30.91
C PHE A 806 11.97 -14.63 -29.73
N GLU A 807 13.25 -14.95 -29.86
CA GLU A 807 14.07 -15.61 -28.86
C GLU A 807 14.14 -14.86 -27.53
N VAL A 808 14.00 -13.52 -27.56
CA VAL A 808 13.98 -12.68 -26.37
C VAL A 808 12.67 -12.91 -25.59
N GLY A 809 11.53 -12.75 -26.24
CA GLY A 809 10.23 -12.94 -25.58
C GLY A 809 9.95 -14.40 -25.20
N ASN A 810 10.54 -15.35 -25.93
CA ASN A 810 10.30 -16.78 -25.73
C ASN A 810 10.72 -17.31 -24.35
N VAL A 811 11.71 -16.67 -23.72
CA VAL A 811 12.20 -17.04 -22.38
C VAL A 811 11.56 -16.22 -21.25
N LEU A 812 10.71 -15.25 -21.57
CA LEU A 812 10.04 -14.37 -20.61
C LEU A 812 8.58 -14.79 -20.46
N VAL A 813 8.24 -15.55 -19.42
CA VAL A 813 6.86 -16.03 -19.22
C VAL A 813 6.13 -15.10 -18.25
N THR A 814 5.08 -14.42 -18.71
CA THR A 814 4.30 -13.47 -17.91
C THR A 814 2.78 -13.57 -18.16
N GLY A 815 1.99 -12.94 -17.29
CA GLY A 815 0.53 -12.85 -17.33
C GLY A 815 -0.17 -13.72 -16.30
N ALA A 816 0.57 -14.49 -15.47
CA ALA A 816 -0.04 -15.27 -14.39
C ALA A 816 -0.48 -14.39 -13.21
N GLY A 817 0.24 -13.29 -12.98
CA GLY A 817 -0.04 -12.29 -11.95
C GLY A 817 -1.30 -11.48 -12.23
N LEU A 818 -1.76 -11.41 -13.48
CA LEU A 818 -3.07 -10.83 -13.83
C LEU A 818 -4.25 -11.53 -13.13
N LYS A 819 -4.08 -12.72 -12.56
CA LYS A 819 -5.11 -13.34 -11.69
C LYS A 819 -5.42 -12.50 -10.45
N GLN A 820 -4.46 -11.70 -10.00
CA GLN A 820 -4.55 -10.91 -8.78
C GLN A 820 -5.21 -9.54 -9.00
N VAL A 821 -5.35 -9.09 -10.25
CA VAL A 821 -5.98 -7.79 -10.56
C VAL A 821 -7.50 -7.91 -10.70
N SER A 822 -8.21 -6.79 -10.64
CA SER A 822 -9.68 -6.75 -10.77
C SER A 822 -10.19 -7.46 -12.04
N ARG A 823 -11.35 -8.13 -11.94
CA ARG A 823 -12.06 -8.68 -13.12
C ARG A 823 -12.52 -7.61 -14.09
N LYS A 824 -12.58 -6.34 -13.66
CA LYS A 824 -12.85 -5.19 -14.51
C LYS A 824 -11.66 -4.76 -15.36
N ASN A 825 -10.50 -5.44 -15.26
CA ASN A 825 -9.33 -5.16 -16.08
C ASN A 825 -9.43 -5.88 -17.46
N PRO A 826 -9.47 -5.15 -18.59
CA PRO A 826 -9.58 -5.74 -19.92
C PRO A 826 -8.35 -6.56 -20.35
N VAL A 827 -7.15 -6.21 -19.86
CA VAL A 827 -5.91 -6.96 -20.12
C VAL A 827 -5.96 -8.34 -19.44
N ARG A 828 -6.44 -8.40 -18.18
CA ARG A 828 -6.71 -9.67 -17.51
C ARG A 828 -7.66 -10.53 -18.34
N ARG A 829 -8.75 -9.94 -18.84
CA ARG A 829 -9.74 -10.66 -19.64
C ARG A 829 -9.17 -11.23 -20.93
N ALA A 830 -8.27 -10.52 -21.61
CA ALA A 830 -7.58 -11.05 -22.79
C ALA A 830 -6.78 -12.34 -22.48
N TYR A 831 -6.12 -12.39 -21.32
CA TYR A 831 -5.37 -13.57 -20.88
C TYR A 831 -6.27 -14.73 -20.41
N GLU A 832 -7.48 -14.44 -19.90
CA GLU A 832 -8.47 -15.46 -19.56
C GLU A 832 -9.03 -16.18 -20.80
N LEU A 833 -9.06 -15.50 -21.95
CA LEU A 833 -9.66 -16.00 -23.18
C LEU A 833 -8.67 -16.63 -24.17
N ARG A 834 -7.36 -16.49 -23.93
CA ARG A 834 -6.32 -16.97 -24.83
C ARG A 834 -5.76 -18.34 -24.41
N PRO A 835 -5.88 -19.40 -25.22
CA PRO A 835 -5.21 -20.67 -24.94
C PRO A 835 -3.72 -20.65 -25.32
N HIS A 836 -2.85 -21.17 -24.45
CA HIS A 836 -1.43 -21.38 -24.69
C HIS A 836 -0.95 -22.68 -24.03
N ALA A 837 -0.21 -23.51 -24.79
CA ALA A 837 0.37 -24.77 -24.30
C ALA A 837 -0.63 -25.70 -23.57
N GLY A 838 -1.86 -25.82 -24.09
CA GLY A 838 -2.90 -26.72 -23.57
C GLY A 838 -3.69 -26.20 -22.37
N ARG A 839 -3.55 -24.91 -22.00
CA ARG A 839 -4.26 -24.24 -20.90
C ARG A 839 -4.59 -22.79 -21.27
N MET A 840 -5.27 -22.03 -20.42
CA MET A 840 -5.44 -20.59 -20.64
C MET A 840 -4.16 -19.83 -20.22
N SER A 841 -3.83 -18.76 -20.93
CA SER A 841 -2.64 -17.94 -20.68
C SER A 841 -2.63 -17.40 -19.26
N ILE A 842 -3.79 -17.03 -18.72
CA ILE A 842 -3.95 -16.58 -17.33
C ILE A 842 -3.42 -17.60 -16.30
N ASP A 843 -3.36 -18.89 -16.62
CA ASP A 843 -3.07 -19.92 -15.63
C ASP A 843 -1.61 -20.01 -15.19
N ARG A 844 -0.68 -19.82 -16.12
CA ARG A 844 0.77 -19.85 -15.85
C ARG A 844 1.56 -18.84 -16.69
N GLY A 845 0.87 -17.84 -17.22
CA GLY A 845 1.43 -16.93 -18.20
C GLY A 845 1.72 -17.59 -19.55
N LYS A 846 2.23 -16.76 -20.46
CA LYS A 846 2.75 -17.13 -21.78
C LYS A 846 4.02 -16.31 -22.08
N PRO A 847 4.81 -16.69 -23.10
CA PRO A 847 5.92 -15.88 -23.57
C PRO A 847 5.55 -14.41 -23.84
N SER A 848 6.48 -13.50 -23.58
CA SER A 848 6.26 -12.05 -23.59
C SER A 848 6.99 -11.42 -24.77
N TYR A 849 6.44 -11.58 -25.98
CA TYR A 849 7.05 -11.10 -27.21
C TYR A 849 6.96 -9.57 -27.29
N ASP A 850 5.74 -9.05 -27.23
CA ASP A 850 5.45 -7.63 -27.49
C ASP A 850 5.79 -6.75 -26.28
N GLN A 851 5.59 -7.26 -25.07
CA GLN A 851 5.90 -6.56 -23.83
C GLN A 851 7.39 -6.25 -23.71
N ALA A 852 8.25 -7.17 -24.15
CA ALA A 852 9.70 -6.97 -24.14
C ALA A 852 10.10 -5.82 -25.09
N ALA A 853 9.53 -5.80 -26.30
CA ALA A 853 9.77 -4.73 -27.26
C ALA A 853 9.19 -3.38 -26.79
N ALA A 854 8.00 -3.38 -26.20
CA ALA A 854 7.37 -2.19 -25.63
C ALA A 854 8.17 -1.61 -24.45
N LEU A 855 8.63 -2.47 -23.53
CA LEU A 855 9.49 -2.05 -22.43
C LEU A 855 10.81 -1.46 -22.92
N PHE A 856 11.45 -2.08 -23.92
CA PHE A 856 12.64 -1.54 -24.55
C PHE A 856 12.37 -0.20 -25.25
N ALA A 857 11.22 -0.04 -25.92
CA ALA A 857 10.87 1.19 -26.62
C ALA A 857 10.80 2.40 -25.68
N VAL A 858 10.37 2.18 -24.43
CA VAL A 858 10.29 3.24 -23.41
C VAL A 858 11.60 3.38 -22.63
N ARG A 859 12.17 2.30 -22.11
CA ARG A 859 13.35 2.35 -21.20
C ARG A 859 14.70 2.27 -21.91
N GLY A 860 14.72 1.95 -23.20
CA GLY A 860 15.95 1.82 -23.99
C GLY A 860 16.83 0.65 -23.55
N ALA A 861 18.12 0.75 -23.90
CA ALA A 861 19.11 -0.30 -23.70
C ALA A 861 19.70 -0.30 -22.27
N ASP A 862 18.84 -0.46 -21.26
CA ASP A 862 19.26 -0.70 -19.88
C ASP A 862 20.22 -1.92 -19.81
N PRO A 863 21.50 -1.73 -19.41
CA PRO A 863 22.49 -2.81 -19.41
C PRO A 863 22.21 -3.90 -18.36
N SER A 864 21.30 -3.66 -17.41
CA SER A 864 20.85 -4.69 -16.47
C SER A 864 19.89 -5.70 -17.11
N HIS A 865 19.26 -5.35 -18.24
CA HIS A 865 18.26 -6.17 -18.93
C HIS A 865 18.67 -6.55 -20.35
N TRP A 866 19.47 -5.71 -21.02
CA TRP A 866 19.71 -5.82 -22.46
C TRP A 866 21.20 -5.79 -22.82
N GLU A 867 21.61 -6.70 -23.71
CA GLU A 867 22.81 -6.57 -24.51
C GLU A 867 22.39 -6.15 -25.93
N THR A 868 22.99 -5.08 -26.46
CA THR A 868 22.67 -4.59 -27.81
C THR A 868 23.80 -4.86 -28.79
N ILE A 869 23.46 -5.43 -29.94
CA ILE A 869 24.40 -5.69 -31.03
C ILE A 869 24.14 -4.67 -32.14
N THR A 870 25.01 -3.67 -32.21
CA THR A 870 24.90 -2.52 -33.14
C THR A 870 25.78 -2.71 -34.37
N GLY A 871 25.65 -1.81 -35.36
CA GLY A 871 26.51 -1.81 -36.55
C GLY A 871 26.20 -2.96 -37.51
N GLY A 872 24.95 -3.02 -37.96
CA GLY A 872 24.54 -3.97 -38.98
C GLY A 872 23.22 -3.64 -39.65
N GLN A 873 22.76 -4.58 -40.47
CA GLN A 873 21.48 -4.57 -41.16
C GLN A 873 20.83 -5.94 -41.09
N VAL A 874 19.51 -5.95 -40.95
CA VAL A 874 18.70 -7.17 -41.03
C VAL A 874 18.27 -7.36 -42.47
N VAL A 875 18.61 -8.50 -43.05
CA VAL A 875 18.17 -8.91 -44.39
C VAL A 875 17.05 -9.93 -44.25
N ILE A 876 15.95 -9.69 -44.96
CA ILE A 876 14.77 -10.56 -44.98
C ILE A 876 14.65 -11.18 -46.37
N ASN A 877 14.57 -12.50 -46.44
CA ASN A 877 14.39 -13.21 -47.71
C ASN A 877 12.91 -13.31 -48.11
N ASP A 878 12.62 -13.82 -49.31
CA ASP A 878 11.24 -13.93 -49.83
C ASP A 878 10.38 -14.94 -49.03
N GLN A 879 11.00 -15.74 -48.17
CA GLN A 879 10.32 -16.65 -47.25
C GLN A 879 10.06 -16.04 -45.88
N GLY A 880 10.46 -14.77 -45.63
CA GLY A 880 10.31 -14.11 -44.34
C GLY A 880 11.32 -14.55 -43.27
N LEU A 881 12.46 -15.13 -43.67
CA LEU A 881 13.56 -15.46 -42.76
C LEU A 881 14.52 -14.27 -42.65
N THR A 882 14.94 -13.95 -41.42
CA THR A 882 15.86 -12.87 -41.07
C THR A 882 17.31 -13.36 -40.99
N THR A 883 18.24 -12.52 -41.41
CA THR A 883 19.69 -12.73 -41.23
C THR A 883 20.36 -11.41 -40.91
N TRP A 884 21.13 -11.38 -39.83
CA TRP A 884 21.98 -10.26 -39.45
C TRP A 884 23.21 -10.19 -40.35
N LYS A 885 23.43 -9.05 -40.97
CA LYS A 885 24.67 -8.73 -41.69
C LYS A 885 25.38 -7.60 -40.97
N LYS A 886 26.64 -7.82 -40.61
CA LYS A 886 27.49 -6.78 -40.03
C LYS A 886 27.76 -5.71 -41.09
N ASP A 887 27.57 -4.46 -40.70
CA ASP A 887 27.75 -3.29 -41.54
C ASP A 887 28.08 -2.11 -40.62
N ALA A 888 29.31 -1.59 -40.70
CA ALA A 888 29.80 -0.58 -39.77
C ALA A 888 28.98 0.73 -39.84
N ASP A 889 28.37 1.01 -40.99
CA ASP A 889 27.49 2.16 -41.23
C ASP A 889 25.99 1.79 -41.10
N GLY A 890 25.71 0.53 -40.76
CA GLY A 890 24.38 -0.03 -40.61
C GLY A 890 23.62 0.58 -39.45
N LYS A 891 22.37 0.98 -39.71
CA LYS A 891 21.48 1.65 -38.73
C LYS A 891 20.63 0.67 -37.91
N HIS A 892 20.85 -0.63 -38.05
CA HIS A 892 20.08 -1.60 -37.29
C HIS A 892 20.84 -2.01 -36.03
N THR A 893 20.07 -2.42 -35.04
CA THR A 893 20.51 -3.07 -33.81
C THR A 893 19.61 -4.27 -33.56
N TYR A 894 20.12 -5.36 -33.01
CA TYR A 894 19.26 -6.38 -32.39
C TYR A 894 19.60 -6.57 -30.92
N VAL A 895 18.60 -7.01 -30.16
CA VAL A 895 18.66 -7.09 -28.69
C VAL A 895 18.81 -8.54 -28.24
N LYS A 896 19.59 -8.75 -27.19
CA LYS A 896 19.64 -9.98 -26.39
C LYS A 896 19.34 -9.65 -24.94
N ILE A 897 18.89 -10.64 -24.18
CA ILE A 897 18.73 -10.49 -22.73
C ILE A 897 20.12 -10.49 -22.07
N ALA A 898 20.36 -9.48 -21.24
CA ALA A 898 21.44 -9.48 -20.26
C ALA A 898 20.92 -10.07 -18.92
N GLY A 899 21.73 -10.89 -18.26
CA GLY A 899 21.38 -11.45 -16.94
C GLY A 899 20.32 -12.56 -16.96
N GLY A 900 19.55 -12.66 -15.86
CA GLY A 900 18.56 -13.71 -15.62
C GLY A 900 17.15 -13.33 -16.13
N PRO A 901 16.55 -14.07 -17.09
CA PRO A 901 15.22 -13.76 -17.65
C PRO A 901 14.08 -13.62 -16.63
N GLU A 902 14.20 -14.29 -15.47
CA GLU A 902 13.19 -14.25 -14.41
C GLU A 902 13.01 -12.84 -13.82
N GLN A 903 14.08 -12.06 -13.67
CA GLN A 903 13.99 -10.69 -13.13
C GLN A 903 13.25 -9.77 -14.09
N LEU A 904 13.56 -9.87 -15.38
CA LEU A 904 12.91 -9.09 -16.42
C LEU A 904 11.42 -9.49 -16.58
N ALA A 905 11.12 -10.79 -16.48
CA ALA A 905 9.74 -11.27 -16.46
C ALA A 905 8.96 -10.71 -15.27
N GLN A 906 9.55 -10.63 -14.07
CA GLN A 906 8.92 -10.01 -12.90
C GLN A 906 8.63 -8.51 -13.11
N VAL A 907 9.53 -7.77 -13.76
CA VAL A 907 9.30 -6.36 -14.11
C VAL A 907 8.11 -6.22 -15.05
N ILE A 908 8.06 -7.01 -16.13
CA ILE A 908 6.95 -7.01 -17.09
C ILE A 908 5.63 -7.41 -16.40
N GLU A 909 5.64 -8.47 -15.60
CA GLU A 909 4.48 -8.93 -14.85
C GLU A 909 3.94 -7.85 -13.90
N SER A 910 4.83 -7.18 -13.16
CA SER A 910 4.46 -6.09 -12.26
C SER A 910 3.85 -4.90 -12.99
N LEU A 911 4.33 -4.56 -14.18
CA LEU A 911 3.79 -3.49 -14.99
C LEU A 911 2.42 -3.86 -15.58
N MET A 912 2.27 -5.08 -16.10
CA MET A 912 0.99 -5.57 -16.61
C MET A 912 -0.09 -5.66 -15.51
N ALA A 913 0.30 -6.02 -14.29
CA ALA A 913 -0.61 -6.13 -13.16
C ALA A 913 -0.87 -4.81 -12.42
N ALA A 914 -0.31 -3.68 -12.88
CA ALA A 914 -0.52 -2.39 -12.25
C ALA A 914 -1.98 -1.91 -12.42
N SER A 915 -2.57 -1.43 -11.32
CA SER A 915 -3.87 -0.74 -11.36
C SER A 915 -3.70 0.67 -11.96
N PRO A 916 -4.70 1.18 -12.70
CA PRO A 916 -4.70 2.56 -13.17
C PRO A 916 -4.55 3.54 -12.01
N GLN A 917 -3.77 4.61 -12.19
CA GLN A 917 -3.82 5.73 -11.25
C GLN A 917 -5.17 6.46 -11.35
N ALA A 918 -5.72 6.88 -10.21
CA ALA A 918 -6.90 7.74 -10.18
C ALA A 918 -6.58 9.06 -10.89
N VAL A 919 -7.06 9.23 -12.11
CA VAL A 919 -6.93 10.50 -12.84
C VAL A 919 -7.76 11.53 -12.08
N THR A 920 -7.10 12.52 -11.47
CA THR A 920 -7.78 13.72 -11.00
C THR A 920 -8.48 14.33 -12.20
N ALA A 921 -9.82 14.35 -12.18
CA ALA A 921 -10.63 14.84 -13.28
C ALA A 921 -10.18 16.25 -13.68
N VAL A 922 -9.45 16.36 -14.79
CA VAL A 922 -9.25 17.64 -15.47
C VAL A 922 -10.63 18.02 -16.02
N PRO A 923 -11.18 19.20 -15.68
CA PRO A 923 -12.49 19.60 -16.19
C PRO A 923 -12.46 19.54 -17.71
N SER A 924 -13.41 18.80 -18.31
CA SER A 924 -13.47 18.63 -19.75
C SER A 924 -13.60 20.01 -20.42
N LYS A 925 -12.57 20.41 -21.17
CA LYS A 925 -12.71 21.48 -22.18
C LYS A 925 -13.39 20.90 -23.42
N ARG A 926 -14.67 20.59 -23.33
CA ARG A 926 -15.59 20.53 -24.47
C ARG A 926 -16.93 21.10 -24.03
N GLU A 927 -17.30 22.23 -24.64
CA GLU A 927 -18.66 22.76 -24.68
C GLU A 927 -19.62 21.78 -25.36
#